data_AF-A0A952Q169-F1
#
_entry.id   AF-A0A952Q169-F1
#
_cell.length_a   1.000
_cell.length_b   1.000
_cell.length_c   1.000
_cell.angle_alpha   90.00
_cell.angle_beta   90.00
_cell.angle_gamma   90.00
#
_symmetry.space_group_name_H-M   'P 1'
#
loop_
_entity.id
_entity.type
_entity.pdbx_description
1 polymer ?
#
loop_
_entity_poly.entity_id
_entity_poly.type
_entity_poly.pdbx_seq_one_letter_code
_entity_poly.pdbx_strand_id
1 'polypeptide(L)'
;MVQIAWRTGVNMREFAYYGTEAVKFTNAGLQKRQLDQLQPLQVKLVRFYASFAQLTPSQCIQRVKTALDLLHQADMQGIVCLCDALSSPFVTRGDDDYHRGPGGQIVKAYWYEKAYTRNFLPFATSMADALKDHPALFMFELGNEYAIHPQPASGEDGQAFLEFAQAASEALKNAAPHTLVSTGLVNSNHVAPAGQQKAFGTRLYGLASLDAVSIHYYADDGEKGYVPTEVSVAEAVGKPYYIGEFGAPEHWQDRAGWYRDQLQEWFNNGAFTAMPWAFDSSPSDVGVSDTKSFSPIRPQYNEIRNVVQSFGRPAIAVIVPDWKAAVPGLLKSPSVEDNTKRVASIASPTLEWPPEVIKVFVITDGPVSVRTQPRRVPETLIKGLLLNTGQRIEMDGMSRIETDGYVWWRHKDGWSAEKSLTTSEVNMVEEVSTPQPMQPIIDASIPTSSTATGTMPAMTPPPKLDAPDLTTTKTLRVIDGPVVVRDAPTREPRALIKGKSFRTGQRIEVDANSRTEAEDYVWWRHKDGWSAERSLSDPAQVFMIEDTGSTAVTGNVMFERLPLDLSVMQWFYYYGNTEFAFKFGTSKSYDAYSQGLHGGLDFGHPGGAPIVAGLSASAQGKCTYVGNQRKFPPNRVDIQVGPYLLIYGHVANPNFNLQGQLVGPDTPIGVIDGEMRHMHLEIRLGGKIVNPLPFFPKPLEDAVLAKFPPRGEFGFHSFGGKWEAPFDQPDIDVGGVVKGPRGK
;
A
#
# COMPACT_ATOMS: atom_id res chain seq x y z
N MET A 1 28.19 -13.92 20.26
CA MET A 1 27.68 -12.69 19.60
C MET A 1 28.64 -12.36 18.46
N VAL A 2 28.15 -12.21 17.24
CA VAL A 2 28.98 -11.77 16.10
C VAL A 2 29.24 -10.29 16.29
N GLN A 3 30.51 -9.89 16.37
CA GLN A 3 30.90 -8.49 16.36
C GLN A 3 31.48 -8.13 15.00
N ILE A 4 30.96 -7.06 14.40
CA ILE A 4 31.35 -6.58 13.08
C ILE A 4 31.79 -5.14 13.24
N ALA A 5 33.05 -4.85 12.91
CA ALA A 5 33.55 -3.49 12.90
C ALA A 5 32.90 -2.66 11.77
N TRP A 6 32.78 -1.35 11.99
CA TRP A 6 32.25 -0.42 10.98
C TRP A 6 32.95 -0.58 9.64
N ARG A 7 32.14 -0.64 8.58
CA ARG A 7 32.55 -0.69 7.18
C ARG A 7 31.68 0.27 6.39
N THR A 8 32.28 1.21 5.66
CA THR A 8 31.51 2.05 4.74
C THR A 8 30.96 1.19 3.62
N GLY A 9 29.65 1.28 3.37
CA GLY A 9 29.01 0.56 2.27
C GLY A 9 28.23 1.49 1.35
N VAL A 10 27.81 0.95 0.20
CA VAL A 10 26.91 1.59 -0.76
C VAL A 10 25.97 0.56 -1.36
N ASN A 11 24.82 1.02 -1.85
CA ASN A 11 23.91 0.18 -2.62
C ASN A 11 24.14 0.36 -4.13
N MET A 12 24.19 -0.74 -4.87
CA MET A 12 24.30 -0.80 -6.32
C MET A 12 23.38 -1.91 -6.84
N ARG A 13 22.07 -1.67 -6.84
CA ARG A 13 21.01 -2.66 -7.10
C ARG A 13 21.35 -3.66 -8.21
N GLU A 14 21.71 -3.18 -9.40
CA GLU A 14 21.92 -4.02 -10.58
C GLU A 14 23.36 -4.49 -10.79
N PHE A 15 24.19 -4.35 -9.74
CA PHE A 15 25.52 -4.92 -9.51
C PHE A 15 25.97 -5.96 -10.53
N ALA A 16 25.35 -7.12 -10.39
CA ALA A 16 25.73 -8.36 -11.07
C ALA A 16 25.39 -8.40 -12.57
N TYR A 17 24.60 -7.45 -13.06
CA TYR A 17 23.95 -7.53 -14.36
C TYR A 17 24.36 -6.42 -15.34
N TYR A 18 25.28 -5.55 -14.96
CA TYR A 18 25.78 -4.53 -15.89
C TYR A 18 26.43 -5.17 -17.14
N GLY A 19 26.18 -4.58 -18.30
CA GLY A 19 26.68 -5.07 -19.59
C GLY A 19 25.95 -6.30 -20.12
N THR A 20 24.71 -6.51 -19.68
CA THR A 20 23.86 -7.61 -20.15
C THR A 20 22.52 -7.06 -20.61
N GLU A 21 21.77 -7.86 -21.37
CA GLU A 21 20.41 -7.51 -21.80
C GLU A 21 19.44 -7.24 -20.63
N ALA A 22 19.79 -7.70 -19.41
CA ALA A 22 19.04 -7.41 -18.20
C ALA A 22 19.03 -5.91 -17.85
N VAL A 23 20.12 -5.19 -18.17
CA VAL A 23 20.31 -3.77 -17.85
C VAL A 23 20.86 -3.06 -19.09
N LYS A 24 20.00 -2.93 -20.11
CA LYS A 24 20.35 -2.64 -21.52
C LYS A 24 21.23 -1.41 -21.76
N PHE A 25 21.19 -0.41 -20.88
CA PHE A 25 21.94 0.83 -21.06
C PHE A 25 23.30 0.83 -20.37
N THR A 26 23.68 -0.27 -19.72
CA THR A 26 24.99 -0.45 -19.10
C THR A 26 25.93 -1.25 -20.01
N ASN A 27 27.24 -1.15 -19.74
CA ASN A 27 28.26 -1.97 -20.40
C ASN A 27 29.08 -2.73 -19.35
N ALA A 28 29.76 -3.81 -19.76
CA ALA A 28 30.54 -4.65 -18.84
C ALA A 28 31.67 -3.87 -18.13
N GLY A 29 32.21 -2.83 -18.77
CA GLY A 29 33.21 -1.96 -18.18
C GLY A 29 32.68 -1.08 -17.04
N LEU A 30 31.36 -0.93 -16.90
CA LEU A 30 30.76 -0.13 -15.84
C LEU A 30 31.01 -0.73 -14.46
N GLN A 31 30.94 -2.06 -14.27
CA GLN A 31 31.22 -2.67 -12.96
C GLN A 31 32.58 -2.25 -12.44
N LYS A 32 33.63 -2.45 -13.25
CA LYS A 32 34.99 -2.07 -12.88
C LYS A 32 35.10 -0.56 -12.63
N ARG A 33 34.50 0.28 -13.48
CA ARG A 33 34.50 1.73 -13.28
C ARG A 33 33.85 2.13 -11.95
N GLN A 34 32.70 1.56 -11.60
CA GLN A 34 32.04 1.86 -10.33
C GLN A 34 32.96 1.50 -9.16
N LEU A 35 33.59 0.31 -9.18
CA LEU A 35 34.55 -0.09 -8.15
C LEU A 35 35.79 0.80 -8.08
N ASP A 36 36.38 1.16 -9.23
CA ASP A 36 37.53 2.07 -9.30
C ASP A 36 37.20 3.45 -8.66
N GLN A 37 35.94 3.91 -8.76
CA GLN A 37 35.49 5.16 -8.14
C GLN A 37 35.18 5.02 -6.64
N LEU A 38 34.82 3.83 -6.18
CA LEU A 38 34.54 3.51 -4.77
C LEU A 38 35.81 3.25 -3.95
N GLN A 39 36.88 2.73 -4.57
CA GLN A 39 38.17 2.51 -3.91
C GLN A 39 38.73 3.76 -3.17
N PRO A 40 38.83 4.96 -3.78
CA PRO A 40 39.32 6.14 -3.08
C PRO A 40 38.39 6.62 -1.95
N LEU A 41 37.13 6.15 -1.91
CA LEU A 41 36.17 6.40 -0.83
C LEU A 41 36.33 5.42 0.34
N GLN A 42 37.21 4.44 0.21
CA GLN A 42 37.39 3.33 1.14
C GLN A 42 36.07 2.61 1.46
N VAL A 43 35.20 2.48 0.47
CA VAL A 43 34.02 1.62 0.56
C VAL A 43 34.48 0.17 0.61
N LYS A 44 33.87 -0.60 1.52
CA LYS A 44 34.21 -2.01 1.80
C LYS A 44 33.06 -2.97 1.60
N LEU A 45 31.82 -2.45 1.57
CA LEU A 45 30.62 -3.25 1.35
C LEU A 45 29.82 -2.71 0.16
N VAL A 46 29.34 -3.61 -0.68
CA VAL A 46 28.44 -3.32 -1.79
C VAL A 46 27.22 -4.22 -1.65
N ARG A 47 26.04 -3.61 -1.60
CA ARG A 47 24.77 -4.35 -1.65
C ARG A 47 24.24 -4.38 -3.08
N PHE A 48 23.84 -5.56 -3.56
CA PHE A 48 23.29 -5.74 -4.92
C PHE A 48 22.38 -6.98 -5.03
N TYR A 49 21.58 -7.04 -6.09
CA TYR A 49 20.58 -8.09 -6.29
C TYR A 49 21.13 -9.31 -7.03
N ALA A 50 20.64 -10.48 -6.64
CA ALA A 50 21.13 -11.79 -7.08
C ALA A 50 20.24 -12.48 -8.11
N SER A 51 18.97 -12.10 -8.17
CA SER A 51 17.92 -12.70 -9.01
C SER A 51 17.65 -11.85 -10.24
N PHE A 52 17.30 -12.52 -11.34
CA PHE A 52 16.74 -11.87 -12.51
C PHE A 52 15.77 -12.82 -13.19
N ALA A 53 14.49 -12.43 -13.30
CA ALA A 53 13.39 -13.30 -13.69
C ALA A 53 13.58 -13.97 -15.07
N GLN A 54 14.30 -13.31 -15.97
CA GLN A 54 14.53 -13.82 -17.34
C GLN A 54 15.71 -14.82 -17.42
N LEU A 55 16.49 -14.98 -16.36
CA LEU A 55 17.66 -15.87 -16.32
C LEU A 55 17.37 -17.14 -15.52
N THR A 56 18.09 -18.21 -15.81
CA THR A 56 18.06 -19.43 -14.99
C THR A 56 18.84 -19.23 -13.69
N PRO A 57 18.62 -20.07 -12.65
CA PRO A 57 19.44 -20.04 -11.43
C PRO A 57 20.94 -20.10 -11.71
N SER A 58 21.41 -21.01 -12.57
CA SER A 58 22.83 -21.14 -12.91
C SER A 58 23.39 -19.90 -13.61
N GLN A 59 22.59 -19.23 -14.45
CA GLN A 59 22.98 -17.97 -15.09
C GLN A 59 23.10 -16.84 -14.07
N CYS A 60 22.15 -16.72 -13.13
CA CYS A 60 22.23 -15.76 -12.03
C CYS A 60 23.45 -16.01 -11.15
N ILE A 61 23.70 -17.26 -10.74
CA ILE A 61 24.88 -17.66 -9.96
C ILE A 61 26.17 -17.22 -10.65
N GLN A 62 26.30 -17.45 -11.97
CA GLN A 62 27.49 -17.04 -12.72
C GLN A 62 27.66 -15.51 -12.74
N ARG A 63 26.56 -14.75 -12.82
CA ARG A 63 26.57 -13.28 -12.77
C ARG A 63 27.00 -12.77 -11.41
N VAL A 64 26.42 -13.32 -10.34
CA VAL A 64 26.78 -12.97 -8.95
C VAL A 64 28.23 -13.33 -8.67
N LYS A 65 28.70 -14.52 -9.09
CA LYS A 65 30.10 -14.92 -8.96
C LYS A 65 31.04 -13.92 -9.63
N THR A 66 30.74 -13.52 -10.87
CA THR A 66 31.53 -12.52 -11.61
C THR A 66 31.58 -11.18 -10.86
N ALA A 67 30.46 -10.75 -10.28
CA ALA A 67 30.38 -9.53 -9.48
C ALA A 67 31.24 -9.63 -8.21
N LEU A 68 31.19 -10.77 -7.52
CA LEU A 68 31.99 -11.04 -6.33
C LEU A 68 33.49 -11.14 -6.65
N ASP A 69 33.88 -11.73 -7.79
CA ASP A 69 35.27 -11.76 -8.25
C ASP A 69 35.82 -10.33 -8.44
N LEU A 70 35.02 -9.43 -9.01
CA LEU A 70 35.39 -8.01 -9.18
C LEU A 70 35.46 -7.28 -7.83
N LEU A 71 34.52 -7.53 -6.92
CA LEU A 71 34.57 -6.97 -5.57
C LEU A 71 35.82 -7.44 -4.81
N HIS A 72 36.18 -8.72 -4.93
CA HIS A 72 37.38 -9.28 -4.32
C HIS A 72 38.64 -8.57 -4.83
N GLN A 73 38.75 -8.39 -6.16
CA GLN A 73 39.86 -7.66 -6.78
C GLN A 73 39.94 -6.20 -6.30
N ALA A 74 38.81 -5.60 -5.93
CA ALA A 74 38.73 -4.23 -5.43
C ALA A 74 38.92 -4.11 -3.90
N ASP A 75 39.20 -5.21 -3.19
CA ASP A 75 39.24 -5.28 -1.72
C ASP A 75 37.91 -4.83 -1.07
N MET A 76 36.81 -5.35 -1.62
CA MET A 76 35.44 -5.13 -1.19
C MET A 76 34.71 -6.47 -1.02
N GLN A 77 33.58 -6.45 -0.31
CA GLN A 77 32.71 -7.61 -0.15
C GLN A 77 31.25 -7.26 -0.50
N GLY A 78 30.46 -8.27 -0.84
CA GLY A 78 29.09 -8.18 -1.31
C GLY A 78 28.06 -8.61 -0.26
N ILE A 79 27.01 -7.80 -0.10
CA ILE A 79 25.73 -8.21 0.49
C ILE A 79 24.81 -8.58 -0.68
N VAL A 80 24.46 -9.85 -0.76
CA VAL A 80 23.75 -10.44 -1.90
C VAL A 80 22.27 -10.59 -1.57
N CYS A 81 21.44 -9.73 -2.14
CA CYS A 81 19.99 -9.73 -1.94
C CYS A 81 19.32 -10.70 -2.93
N LEU A 82 18.68 -11.74 -2.39
CA LEU A 82 18.25 -12.89 -3.19
C LEU A 82 16.99 -12.67 -4.02
N CYS A 83 16.19 -11.66 -3.70
CA CYS A 83 14.95 -11.34 -4.40
C CYS A 83 14.57 -9.89 -4.16
N ASP A 84 13.87 -9.26 -5.08
CA ASP A 84 13.19 -7.99 -4.84
C ASP A 84 11.72 -8.24 -4.48
N ALA A 85 11.16 -7.57 -3.48
CA ALA A 85 9.73 -7.72 -3.18
C ALA A 85 8.83 -6.99 -4.18
N LEU A 86 9.36 -5.94 -4.82
CA LEU A 86 8.63 -5.11 -5.77
C LEU A 86 8.53 -5.77 -7.15
N SER A 87 7.61 -5.28 -7.99
CA SER A 87 7.48 -5.73 -9.37
C SER A 87 8.62 -5.12 -10.18
N SER A 88 9.76 -5.79 -10.15
CA SER A 88 10.95 -5.46 -10.90
C SER A 88 11.46 -6.69 -11.67
N PRO A 89 12.40 -6.53 -12.61
CA PRO A 89 13.03 -7.67 -13.26
C PRO A 89 13.84 -8.58 -12.31
N PHE A 90 14.10 -8.13 -11.08
CA PHE A 90 14.99 -8.81 -10.13
C PHE A 90 14.24 -9.72 -9.15
N VAL A 91 13.17 -10.35 -9.62
CA VAL A 91 12.42 -11.34 -8.85
C VAL A 91 12.91 -12.76 -9.15
N THR A 92 12.58 -13.72 -8.29
CA THR A 92 12.90 -15.12 -8.56
C THR A 92 12.09 -15.60 -9.76
N ARG A 93 12.75 -16.16 -10.76
CA ARG A 93 12.09 -16.71 -11.95
C ARG A 93 11.00 -17.71 -11.55
N GLY A 94 9.77 -17.45 -12.00
CA GLY A 94 8.61 -18.30 -11.72
C GLY A 94 7.77 -17.83 -10.53
N ASP A 95 8.22 -16.81 -9.79
CA ASP A 95 7.44 -16.16 -8.74
C ASP A 95 6.78 -14.85 -9.22
N ASP A 96 6.97 -14.48 -10.49
CA ASP A 96 6.49 -13.23 -11.12
C ASP A 96 5.01 -12.91 -10.83
N ASP A 97 4.15 -13.92 -10.88
CA ASP A 97 2.70 -13.78 -10.67
C ASP A 97 2.33 -13.37 -9.23
N TYR A 98 3.25 -13.50 -8.29
CA TYR A 98 3.05 -13.06 -6.91
C TYR A 98 3.39 -11.57 -6.70
N HIS A 99 4.13 -10.93 -7.62
CA HIS A 99 4.52 -9.49 -7.55
C HIS A 99 3.44 -8.56 -8.12
N ARG A 100 2.23 -8.68 -7.57
CA ARG A 100 1.02 -7.98 -8.05
C ARG A 100 0.29 -7.18 -6.97
N GLY A 101 0.88 -7.08 -5.78
CA GLY A 101 0.39 -6.26 -4.68
C GLY A 101 0.59 -4.75 -4.95
N PRO A 102 0.15 -3.89 -4.01
CA PRO A 102 0.39 -2.45 -4.08
C PRO A 102 1.87 -2.13 -4.31
N GLY A 103 2.16 -1.23 -5.25
CA GLY A 103 3.54 -0.91 -5.65
C GLY A 103 4.31 -2.07 -6.29
N GLY A 104 3.62 -3.16 -6.68
CA GLY A 104 4.24 -4.37 -7.20
C GLY A 104 4.72 -5.36 -6.12
N GLN A 105 4.37 -5.12 -4.85
CA GLN A 105 4.76 -5.98 -3.73
C GLN A 105 4.29 -7.44 -3.88
N ILE A 106 4.96 -8.37 -3.21
CA ILE A 106 4.52 -9.76 -3.12
C ILE A 106 3.16 -9.84 -2.40
N VAL A 107 2.22 -10.58 -2.97
CA VAL A 107 0.90 -10.80 -2.36
C VAL A 107 0.94 -11.85 -1.24
N LYS A 108 0.04 -11.71 -0.26
CA LYS A 108 -0.12 -12.61 0.90
C LYS A 108 -0.14 -14.10 0.55
N ALA A 109 -0.78 -14.46 -0.56
CA ALA A 109 -0.87 -15.83 -1.04
C ALA A 109 0.51 -16.51 -1.17
N TYR A 110 1.58 -15.76 -1.49
CA TYR A 110 2.92 -16.29 -1.59
C TYR A 110 3.41 -16.93 -0.29
N TRP A 111 3.07 -16.31 0.85
CA TRP A 111 3.44 -16.77 2.19
C TRP A 111 2.53 -17.91 2.66
N TYR A 112 1.21 -17.75 2.54
CA TYR A 112 0.22 -18.75 2.97
C TYR A 112 0.32 -20.06 2.21
N GLU A 113 0.48 -19.99 0.89
CA GLU A 113 0.61 -21.18 0.02
C GLU A 113 2.01 -21.80 0.10
N LYS A 114 2.93 -21.17 0.84
CA LYS A 114 4.35 -21.52 0.86
C LYS A 114 4.94 -21.59 -0.54
N ALA A 115 4.51 -20.68 -1.41
CA ALA A 115 4.89 -20.67 -2.82
C ALA A 115 6.40 -20.50 -3.01
N TYR A 116 7.07 -19.84 -2.06
CA TYR A 116 8.53 -19.70 -1.96
C TYR A 116 9.27 -21.03 -1.97
N THR A 117 8.63 -22.15 -1.60
CA THR A 117 9.26 -23.48 -1.62
C THR A 117 9.50 -24.01 -3.04
N ARG A 118 8.76 -23.51 -4.04
CA ARG A 118 8.83 -24.01 -5.42
C ARG A 118 10.00 -23.45 -6.20
N ASN A 119 10.23 -22.14 -6.12
CA ASN A 119 11.23 -21.45 -6.92
C ASN A 119 12.30 -20.76 -6.06
N PHE A 120 11.89 -19.97 -5.07
CA PHE A 120 12.81 -19.20 -4.22
C PHE A 120 13.76 -20.07 -3.39
N LEU A 121 13.28 -21.07 -2.64
CA LEU A 121 14.19 -21.91 -1.82
C LEU A 121 15.20 -22.70 -2.66
N PRO A 122 14.82 -23.36 -3.77
CA PRO A 122 15.80 -24.00 -4.65
C PRO A 122 16.82 -23.01 -5.22
N PHE A 123 16.39 -21.81 -5.60
CA PHE A 123 17.27 -20.74 -6.07
C PHE A 123 18.25 -20.29 -4.98
N ALA A 124 17.75 -19.92 -3.80
CA ALA A 124 18.54 -19.47 -2.65
C ALA A 124 19.56 -20.54 -2.21
N THR A 125 19.13 -21.80 -2.11
CA THR A 125 20.01 -22.93 -1.73
C THR A 125 21.11 -23.14 -2.75
N SER A 126 20.79 -23.12 -4.04
CA SER A 126 21.78 -23.27 -5.11
C SER A 126 22.78 -22.12 -5.15
N MET A 127 22.31 -20.89 -4.90
CA MET A 127 23.15 -19.70 -4.79
C MET A 127 24.11 -19.80 -3.60
N ALA A 128 23.61 -20.17 -2.43
CA ALA A 128 24.41 -20.34 -1.23
C ALA A 128 25.45 -21.45 -1.38
N ASP A 129 25.08 -22.63 -1.88
CA ASP A 129 26.01 -23.74 -2.05
C ASP A 129 27.15 -23.39 -3.03
N ALA A 130 26.84 -22.69 -4.11
CA ALA A 130 27.81 -22.29 -5.12
C ALA A 130 28.77 -21.17 -4.67
N LEU A 131 28.38 -20.34 -3.71
CA LEU A 131 29.11 -19.13 -3.33
C LEU A 131 29.65 -19.14 -1.89
N LYS A 132 29.34 -20.14 -1.07
CA LYS A 132 29.69 -20.20 0.36
C LYS A 132 31.18 -19.97 0.67
N ASP A 133 32.07 -20.37 -0.24
CA ASP A 133 33.53 -20.24 -0.08
C ASP A 133 34.11 -19.00 -0.78
N HIS A 134 33.27 -18.15 -1.37
CA HIS A 134 33.74 -16.98 -2.10
C HIS A 134 34.23 -15.89 -1.11
N PRO A 135 35.49 -15.41 -1.19
CA PRO A 135 36.06 -14.51 -0.18
C PRO A 135 35.38 -13.13 -0.12
N ALA A 136 34.83 -12.66 -1.24
CA ALA A 136 34.04 -11.44 -1.27
C ALA A 136 32.56 -11.61 -0.89
N LEU A 137 32.05 -12.82 -0.62
CA LEU A 137 30.69 -12.96 -0.11
C LEU A 137 30.67 -12.60 1.38
N PHE A 138 29.97 -11.52 1.74
CA PHE A 138 29.84 -11.10 3.14
C PHE A 138 28.58 -11.69 3.80
N MET A 139 27.43 -11.53 3.13
CA MET A 139 26.12 -11.83 3.69
C MET A 139 25.11 -12.10 2.58
N PHE A 140 24.14 -12.97 2.85
CA PHE A 140 22.91 -13.08 2.08
C PHE A 140 21.79 -12.29 2.76
N GLU A 141 20.98 -11.61 1.96
CA GLU A 141 19.69 -11.05 2.37
C GLU A 141 18.56 -11.88 1.75
N LEU A 142 17.56 -12.23 2.57
CA LEU A 142 16.42 -13.02 2.11
C LEU A 142 15.72 -12.35 0.91
N GLY A 143 15.55 -11.03 0.95
CA GLY A 143 15.08 -10.24 -0.16
C GLY A 143 15.00 -8.76 0.20
N ASN A 144 14.64 -7.92 -0.77
CA ASN A 144 14.55 -6.48 -0.60
C ASN A 144 13.14 -6.07 -0.22
N GLU A 145 12.99 -5.44 0.95
CA GLU A 145 11.79 -4.67 1.33
C GLU A 145 10.46 -5.43 1.25
N TYR A 146 10.46 -6.68 1.72
CA TYR A 146 9.21 -7.42 1.87
C TYR A 146 8.23 -6.66 2.75
N ALA A 147 6.99 -6.54 2.27
CA ALA A 147 5.87 -5.99 3.01
C ALA A 147 4.61 -6.86 2.79
N ILE A 148 3.72 -6.89 3.78
CA ILE A 148 2.47 -7.63 3.69
C ILE A 148 1.31 -6.67 3.44
N HIS A 149 0.70 -6.70 2.26
CA HIS A 149 -0.43 -5.82 1.94
C HIS A 149 -1.77 -6.57 1.87
N PRO A 150 -2.89 -5.95 2.32
CA PRO A 150 -2.96 -4.63 2.96
C PRO A 150 -2.28 -4.60 4.33
N GLN A 151 -1.78 -3.41 4.70
CA GLN A 151 -1.21 -3.11 6.00
C GLN A 151 -2.30 -2.51 6.93
N PRO A 152 -2.20 -2.72 8.26
CA PRO A 152 -1.22 -3.59 8.92
C PRO A 152 -1.47 -5.07 8.62
N ALA A 153 -0.46 -5.91 8.81
CA ALA A 153 -0.62 -7.36 8.68
C ALA A 153 -1.56 -7.91 9.78
N SER A 154 -2.23 -9.04 9.53
CA SER A 154 -2.90 -9.81 10.59
C SER A 154 -1.88 -10.65 11.38
N GLY A 155 -2.31 -11.24 12.50
CA GLY A 155 -1.51 -12.23 13.22
C GLY A 155 -1.12 -13.44 12.36
N GLU A 156 -2.04 -13.89 11.50
CA GLU A 156 -1.81 -15.00 10.57
C GLU A 156 -0.82 -14.61 9.46
N ASP A 157 -0.93 -13.38 8.95
CA ASP A 157 -0.03 -12.85 7.92
C ASP A 157 1.41 -12.80 8.45
N GLY A 158 1.60 -12.23 9.64
CA GLY A 158 2.91 -12.16 10.29
C GLY A 158 3.47 -13.56 10.57
N GLN A 159 2.63 -14.51 10.99
CA GLN A 159 3.06 -15.88 11.24
C GLN A 159 3.51 -16.58 9.94
N ALA A 160 2.78 -16.40 8.83
CA ALA A 160 3.16 -16.95 7.53
C ALA A 160 4.49 -16.37 7.03
N PHE A 161 4.74 -15.07 7.24
CA PHE A 161 6.03 -14.46 6.93
C PHE A 161 7.16 -14.98 7.82
N LEU A 162 6.91 -15.20 9.12
CA LEU A 162 7.89 -15.77 10.04
C LEU A 162 8.30 -17.19 9.60
N GLU A 163 7.34 -18.01 9.14
CA GLU A 163 7.62 -19.34 8.58
C GLU A 163 8.48 -19.29 7.31
N PHE A 164 8.22 -18.33 6.43
CA PHE A 164 9.08 -18.05 5.28
C PHE A 164 10.50 -17.68 5.73
N ALA A 165 10.63 -16.69 6.61
CA ALA A 165 11.93 -16.19 7.05
C ALA A 165 12.76 -17.29 7.71
N GLN A 166 12.12 -18.13 8.54
CA GLN A 166 12.76 -19.30 9.14
C GLN A 166 13.22 -20.31 8.08
N ALA A 167 12.32 -20.75 7.21
CA ALA A 167 12.65 -21.75 6.19
C ALA A 167 13.77 -21.27 5.24
N ALA A 168 13.72 -20.01 4.81
CA ALA A 168 14.71 -19.42 3.91
C ALA A 168 16.09 -19.27 4.59
N SER A 169 16.13 -18.71 5.79
CA SER A 169 17.39 -18.52 6.52
C SER A 169 18.03 -19.84 6.95
N GLU A 170 17.24 -20.84 7.38
CA GLU A 170 17.76 -22.18 7.68
C GLU A 170 18.30 -22.88 6.43
N ALA A 171 17.64 -22.76 5.28
CA ALA A 171 18.15 -23.31 4.01
C ALA A 171 19.51 -22.71 3.64
N LEU A 172 19.65 -21.38 3.76
CA LEU A 172 20.93 -20.68 3.54
C LEU A 172 22.00 -21.16 4.52
N LYS A 173 21.69 -21.26 5.82
CA LYS A 173 22.62 -21.72 6.85
C LYS A 173 23.02 -23.20 6.71
N ASN A 174 22.17 -24.03 6.14
CA ASN A 174 22.51 -25.41 5.84
C ASN A 174 23.48 -25.51 4.64
N ALA A 175 23.30 -24.67 3.62
CA ALA A 175 24.16 -24.64 2.44
C ALA A 175 25.50 -23.91 2.69
N ALA A 176 25.45 -22.81 3.44
CA ALA A 176 26.57 -21.90 3.70
C ALA A 176 26.66 -21.55 5.21
N PRO A 177 27.11 -22.48 6.07
CA PRO A 177 27.02 -22.35 7.53
C PRO A 177 27.81 -21.18 8.12
N HIS A 178 28.83 -20.68 7.42
CA HIS A 178 29.69 -19.59 7.88
C HIS A 178 29.36 -18.23 7.23
N THR A 179 28.37 -18.17 6.35
CA THR A 179 27.93 -16.91 5.73
C THR A 179 26.87 -16.25 6.60
N LEU A 180 26.92 -14.92 6.72
CA LEU A 180 25.90 -14.15 7.45
C LEU A 180 24.57 -14.17 6.67
N VAL A 181 23.45 -14.09 7.39
CA VAL A 181 22.10 -13.97 6.82
C VAL A 181 21.33 -12.84 7.51
N SER A 182 20.65 -12.00 6.73
CA SER A 182 19.73 -10.97 7.21
C SER A 182 18.45 -10.95 6.37
N THR A 183 17.46 -10.14 6.78
CA THR A 183 16.14 -10.13 6.13
C THR A 183 16.01 -9.18 4.95
N GLY A 184 16.77 -8.07 4.93
CA GLY A 184 16.66 -7.01 3.91
C GLY A 184 15.37 -6.16 3.97
N LEU A 185 14.71 -6.11 5.13
CA LEU A 185 13.47 -5.35 5.35
C LEU A 185 13.73 -3.84 5.45
N VAL A 186 12.70 -3.05 5.13
CA VAL A 186 12.62 -1.63 5.56
C VAL A 186 12.67 -1.56 7.08
N ASN A 187 11.76 -2.27 7.73
CA ASN A 187 11.76 -2.55 9.16
C ASN A 187 10.70 -3.63 9.45
N SER A 188 10.62 -4.12 10.68
CA SER A 188 9.67 -5.19 11.03
C SER A 188 8.21 -4.74 10.99
N ASN A 189 7.88 -3.43 11.02
CA ASN A 189 6.50 -2.94 10.95
C ASN A 189 5.81 -3.34 9.64
N HIS A 190 6.56 -3.48 8.53
CA HIS A 190 6.03 -3.87 7.21
C HIS A 190 5.57 -5.33 7.13
N VAL A 191 5.89 -6.14 8.14
CA VAL A 191 5.51 -7.56 8.18
C VAL A 191 4.88 -7.95 9.52
N ALA A 192 4.82 -7.02 10.47
CA ALA A 192 4.27 -7.23 11.80
C ALA A 192 2.76 -7.02 11.84
N PRO A 193 2.06 -7.75 12.72
CA PRO A 193 0.68 -7.43 13.05
C PRO A 193 0.54 -6.02 13.63
N ALA A 194 -0.64 -5.42 13.47
CA ALA A 194 -0.96 -4.10 14.01
C ALA A 194 -0.56 -3.98 15.49
N GLY A 195 0.21 -2.95 15.86
CA GLY A 195 0.62 -2.72 17.24
C GLY A 195 1.69 -3.70 17.79
N GLN A 196 2.08 -4.72 17.03
CA GLN A 196 2.95 -5.79 17.52
C GLN A 196 4.39 -5.71 17.01
N GLN A 197 4.80 -4.60 16.39
CA GLN A 197 6.13 -4.46 15.77
C GLN A 197 7.28 -4.98 16.66
N LYS A 198 7.39 -4.49 17.91
CA LYS A 198 8.50 -4.88 18.80
C LYS A 198 8.50 -6.37 19.14
N ALA A 199 7.33 -6.92 19.46
CA ALA A 199 7.18 -8.33 19.79
C ALA A 199 7.44 -9.22 18.56
N PHE A 200 6.90 -8.84 17.41
CA PHE A 200 7.13 -9.48 16.12
C PHE A 200 8.61 -9.47 15.74
N GLY A 201 9.24 -8.29 15.75
CA GLY A 201 10.67 -8.11 15.46
C GLY A 201 11.54 -8.95 16.40
N THR A 202 11.22 -9.02 17.69
CA THR A 202 11.95 -9.87 18.65
C THR A 202 11.88 -11.36 18.25
N ARG A 203 10.73 -11.84 17.77
CA ARG A 203 10.57 -13.21 17.28
C ARG A 203 11.31 -13.44 15.97
N LEU A 204 11.14 -12.53 14.99
CA LEU A 204 11.77 -12.61 13.68
C LEU A 204 13.29 -12.55 13.80
N TYR A 205 13.82 -11.48 14.37
CA TYR A 205 15.26 -11.33 14.55
C TYR A 205 15.80 -12.24 15.66
N GLY A 206 14.95 -12.92 16.44
CA GLY A 206 15.36 -13.97 17.37
C GLY A 206 15.69 -15.31 16.69
N LEU A 207 15.30 -15.53 15.44
CA LEU A 207 15.59 -16.77 14.70
C LEU A 207 17.09 -17.06 14.66
N ALA A 208 17.52 -18.24 15.12
CA ALA A 208 18.95 -18.59 15.24
C ALA A 208 19.71 -18.55 13.89
N SER A 209 19.00 -18.73 12.78
CA SER A 209 19.52 -18.72 11.42
C SER A 209 19.73 -17.32 10.81
N LEU A 210 19.23 -16.26 11.47
CA LEU A 210 19.50 -14.87 11.09
C LEU A 210 20.64 -14.30 11.95
N ASP A 211 21.61 -13.62 11.36
CA ASP A 211 22.75 -13.08 12.10
C ASP A 211 22.70 -11.56 12.29
N ALA A 212 21.98 -10.84 11.44
CA ALA A 212 21.93 -9.39 11.47
C ALA A 212 20.53 -8.81 11.17
N VAL A 213 20.26 -7.63 11.72
CA VAL A 213 19.04 -6.85 11.48
C VAL A 213 19.29 -5.82 10.38
N SER A 214 18.50 -5.89 9.32
CA SER A 214 18.49 -4.89 8.22
C SER A 214 17.41 -3.85 8.45
N ILE A 215 17.75 -2.59 8.16
CA ILE A 215 16.85 -1.44 8.30
C ILE A 215 17.02 -0.53 7.09
N HIS A 216 15.94 -0.16 6.42
CA HIS A 216 15.93 0.86 5.37
C HIS A 216 15.02 2.02 5.75
N TYR A 217 15.34 3.22 5.28
CA TYR A 217 14.46 4.38 5.34
C TYR A 217 14.96 5.48 4.43
N TYR A 218 14.08 6.39 4.03
CA TYR A 218 14.43 7.55 3.21
C TYR A 218 14.01 8.85 3.90
N ALA A 219 14.55 9.98 3.44
CA ALA A 219 14.28 11.28 4.05
C ALA A 219 12.78 11.67 4.01
N ASP A 220 12.02 11.08 3.10
CA ASP A 220 10.68 11.49 2.70
C ASP A 220 9.60 10.40 2.87
N ASP A 221 9.91 9.25 3.46
CA ASP A 221 8.95 8.14 3.63
C ASP A 221 8.38 8.01 5.06
N GLY A 222 8.98 8.68 6.04
CA GLY A 222 8.58 8.59 7.45
C GLY A 222 9.06 7.32 8.18
N GLU A 223 9.74 6.42 7.49
CA GLU A 223 10.17 5.12 8.02
C GLU A 223 11.31 5.26 9.05
N LYS A 224 12.04 6.37 9.01
CA LYS A 224 13.06 6.70 10.02
C LYS A 224 12.49 6.66 11.46
N GLY A 225 11.20 6.95 11.62
CA GLY A 225 10.52 6.91 12.93
C GLY A 225 10.51 5.53 13.59
N TYR A 226 10.65 4.44 12.81
CA TYR A 226 10.64 3.07 13.31
C TYR A 226 12.02 2.53 13.69
N VAL A 227 13.10 3.20 13.25
CA VAL A 227 14.48 2.74 13.44
C VAL A 227 14.86 2.54 14.92
N PRO A 228 14.49 3.42 15.88
CA PRO A 228 14.82 3.19 17.29
C PRO A 228 14.23 1.88 17.85
N THR A 229 13.04 1.49 17.37
CA THR A 229 12.44 0.19 17.75
C THR A 229 13.27 -0.96 17.23
N GLU A 230 13.69 -0.91 15.95
CA GLU A 230 14.52 -1.96 15.33
C GLU A 230 15.88 -2.11 16.03
N VAL A 231 16.53 -0.99 16.37
CA VAL A 231 17.79 -0.99 17.14
C VAL A 231 17.60 -1.60 18.52
N SER A 232 16.54 -1.19 19.24
CA SER A 232 16.22 -1.77 20.56
C SER A 232 15.95 -3.28 20.48
N VAL A 233 15.31 -3.74 19.41
CA VAL A 233 15.09 -5.18 19.18
C VAL A 233 16.40 -5.89 18.89
N ALA A 234 17.25 -5.34 18.02
CA ALA A 234 18.56 -5.91 17.69
C ALA A 234 19.44 -6.07 18.94
N GLU A 235 19.47 -5.05 19.80
CA GLU A 235 20.14 -5.09 21.11
C GLU A 235 19.56 -6.17 22.01
N ALA A 236 18.22 -6.25 22.11
CA ALA A 236 17.54 -7.22 22.96
C ALA A 236 17.79 -8.68 22.54
N VAL A 237 17.89 -8.95 21.24
CA VAL A 237 18.23 -10.30 20.72
C VAL A 237 19.74 -10.52 20.57
N GLY A 238 20.56 -9.51 20.92
CA GLY A 238 22.02 -9.59 20.88
C GLY A 238 22.60 -9.79 19.48
N LYS A 239 22.03 -9.13 18.47
CA LYS A 239 22.48 -9.22 17.07
C LYS A 239 22.97 -7.88 16.53
N PRO A 240 24.01 -7.87 15.69
CA PRO A 240 24.42 -6.67 14.98
C PRO A 240 23.31 -6.17 14.04
N TYR A 241 23.31 -4.86 13.76
CA TYR A 241 22.38 -4.25 12.84
C TYR A 241 23.10 -3.30 11.86
N TYR A 242 22.43 -2.97 10.76
CA TYR A 242 22.94 -2.05 9.76
C TYR A 242 21.81 -1.31 9.05
N ILE A 243 22.15 -0.18 8.43
CA ILE A 243 21.24 0.53 7.54
C ILE A 243 21.51 0.08 6.11
N GLY A 244 20.60 -0.75 5.59
CA GLY A 244 20.69 -1.40 4.28
C GLY A 244 20.48 -0.43 3.11
N GLU A 245 19.62 0.57 3.32
CA GLU A 245 19.37 1.64 2.38
C GLU A 245 19.01 2.92 3.13
N PHE A 246 19.62 4.03 2.71
CA PHE A 246 19.07 5.34 3.01
C PHE A 246 19.38 6.35 1.92
N GLY A 247 18.47 7.28 1.69
CA GLY A 247 18.65 8.32 0.69
C GLY A 247 17.71 9.50 0.86
N ALA A 248 18.09 10.62 0.26
CA ALA A 248 17.28 11.82 0.18
C ALA A 248 17.06 12.18 -1.29
N PRO A 249 15.87 12.67 -1.68
CA PRO A 249 15.60 13.06 -3.05
C PRO A 249 16.46 14.24 -3.49
N GLU A 250 16.69 14.39 -4.80
CA GLU A 250 17.58 15.41 -5.36
C GLU A 250 17.18 16.86 -5.04
N HIS A 251 15.92 17.10 -4.69
CA HIS A 251 15.40 18.41 -4.30
C HIS A 251 15.52 18.72 -2.79
N TRP A 252 16.15 17.83 -2.01
CA TRP A 252 16.35 18.04 -0.58
C TRP A 252 17.33 19.21 -0.32
N GLN A 253 16.92 20.16 0.53
CA GLN A 253 17.58 21.48 0.66
C GLN A 253 19.07 21.40 0.99
N ASP A 254 19.46 20.54 1.93
CA ASP A 254 20.86 20.21 2.24
C ASP A 254 21.05 18.69 2.21
N ARG A 255 21.05 18.13 0.99
CA ARG A 255 21.15 16.69 0.78
C ARG A 255 22.47 16.14 1.34
N ALA A 256 23.59 16.78 1.02
CA ALA A 256 24.90 16.35 1.50
C ALA A 256 25.03 16.42 3.03
N GLY A 257 24.52 17.49 3.67
CA GLY A 257 24.43 17.58 5.13
C GLY A 257 23.59 16.45 5.72
N TRP A 258 22.43 16.16 5.12
CA TRP A 258 21.58 15.04 5.56
C TRP A 258 22.31 13.69 5.51
N TYR A 259 23.04 13.38 4.42
CA TYR A 259 23.85 12.15 4.34
C TYR A 259 24.93 12.10 5.41
N ARG A 260 25.57 13.24 5.72
CA ARG A 260 26.60 13.33 6.78
C ARG A 260 25.99 12.99 8.14
N ASP A 261 24.83 13.57 8.43
CA ASP A 261 24.13 13.34 9.69
C ASP A 261 23.70 11.88 9.82
N GLN A 262 23.20 11.25 8.74
CA GLN A 262 22.82 9.84 8.77
C GLN A 262 24.02 8.93 9.02
N LEU A 263 25.12 9.11 8.28
CA LEU A 263 26.32 8.29 8.48
C LEU A 263 26.91 8.49 9.89
N GLN A 264 26.93 9.73 10.38
CA GLN A 264 27.43 10.04 11.72
C GLN A 264 26.58 9.42 12.83
N GLU A 265 25.25 9.50 12.70
CA GLU A 265 24.29 8.93 13.64
C GLU A 265 24.50 7.42 13.78
N TRP A 266 24.52 6.68 12.66
CA TRP A 266 24.61 5.22 12.72
C TRP A 266 26.00 4.71 13.03
N PHE A 267 27.04 5.45 12.64
CA PHE A 267 28.39 5.19 13.14
C PHE A 267 28.44 5.26 14.67
N ASN A 268 27.85 6.31 15.26
CA ASN A 268 27.84 6.52 16.71
C ASN A 268 26.94 5.52 17.46
N ASN A 269 25.84 5.10 16.84
CA ASN A 269 24.87 4.18 17.45
C ASN A 269 25.28 2.69 17.30
N GLY A 270 26.45 2.40 16.73
CA GLY A 270 26.99 1.04 16.67
C GLY A 270 26.46 0.16 15.54
N ALA A 271 25.84 0.74 14.52
CA ALA A 271 25.61 0.02 13.27
C ALA A 271 26.97 -0.42 12.70
N PHE A 272 27.05 -1.58 12.05
CA PHE A 272 28.32 -1.99 11.42
C PHE A 272 28.48 -1.46 9.99
N THR A 273 27.42 -0.94 9.38
CA THR A 273 27.45 -0.21 8.11
C THR A 273 26.17 0.63 7.97
N ALA A 274 26.26 1.68 7.16
CA ALA A 274 25.10 2.38 6.62
C ALA A 274 25.36 2.64 5.14
N MET A 275 24.40 2.30 4.28
CA MET A 275 24.60 2.24 2.84
C MET A 275 23.71 3.25 2.09
N PRO A 276 24.30 4.36 1.60
CA PRO A 276 23.63 5.28 0.69
C PRO A 276 23.03 4.56 -0.53
N TRP A 277 21.73 4.79 -0.75
CA TRP A 277 21.02 4.41 -1.97
C TRP A 277 21.14 5.51 -3.02
N ALA A 278 21.32 5.19 -4.29
CA ALA A 278 22.27 4.19 -4.79
C ALA A 278 23.49 4.91 -5.36
N PHE A 279 24.62 4.22 -5.46
CA PHE A 279 25.82 4.74 -6.13
C PHE A 279 25.76 4.47 -7.63
N ASP A 280 26.12 5.47 -8.43
CA ASP A 280 26.45 5.29 -9.85
C ASP A 280 27.57 6.27 -10.24
N SER A 281 28.45 5.85 -11.14
CA SER A 281 29.54 6.67 -11.67
C SER A 281 29.44 6.93 -13.17
N SER A 282 28.30 6.59 -13.76
CA SER A 282 28.05 6.82 -15.19
C SER A 282 27.99 8.33 -15.48
N PRO A 283 28.57 8.79 -16.60
CA PRO A 283 28.51 10.19 -16.99
C PRO A 283 27.14 10.60 -17.54
N SER A 284 26.22 9.66 -17.71
CA SER A 284 24.88 9.82 -18.25
C SER A 284 23.92 8.86 -17.56
N ASP A 285 22.62 9.09 -17.67
CA ASP A 285 21.61 8.17 -17.18
C ASP A 285 21.65 6.85 -17.97
N VAL A 286 21.95 5.76 -17.26
CA VAL A 286 21.95 4.38 -17.80
C VAL A 286 20.90 3.50 -17.12
N GLY A 287 19.92 4.11 -16.44
CA GLY A 287 18.81 3.40 -15.81
C GLY A 287 19.14 2.66 -14.51
N VAL A 288 20.28 2.96 -13.88
CA VAL A 288 20.73 2.38 -12.60
C VAL A 288 20.74 3.40 -11.46
N SER A 289 20.24 4.61 -11.74
CA SER A 289 20.25 5.76 -10.85
C SER A 289 18.86 6.37 -10.80
N ASP A 290 18.36 6.72 -9.61
CA ASP A 290 17.06 7.39 -9.44
C ASP A 290 17.24 8.78 -8.80
N THR A 291 16.16 9.40 -8.35
CA THR A 291 16.21 10.74 -7.72
C THR A 291 16.84 10.73 -6.33
N LYS A 292 17.02 9.55 -5.72
CA LYS A 292 17.60 9.38 -4.39
C LYS A 292 19.06 8.93 -4.45
N SER A 293 19.59 8.62 -5.63
CA SER A 293 20.98 8.24 -5.87
C SER A 293 22.01 9.37 -5.77
N PHE A 294 23.26 9.03 -5.48
CA PHE A 294 24.38 9.95 -5.60
C PHE A 294 25.24 9.53 -6.80
N SER A 295 25.03 10.23 -7.91
CA SER A 295 25.69 9.96 -9.19
C SER A 295 26.10 11.26 -9.90
N PRO A 296 27.05 11.25 -10.84
CA PRO A 296 27.52 12.45 -11.54
C PRO A 296 26.43 13.27 -12.23
N ILE A 297 25.30 12.65 -12.57
CA ILE A 297 24.14 13.31 -13.17
C ILE A 297 23.23 14.00 -12.15
N ARG A 298 23.53 13.89 -10.85
CA ARG A 298 22.75 14.50 -9.75
C ARG A 298 23.49 15.70 -9.16
N PRO A 299 22.76 16.72 -8.68
CA PRO A 299 23.34 17.76 -7.86
C PRO A 299 24.02 17.17 -6.62
N GLN A 300 25.07 17.85 -6.15
CA GLN A 300 25.76 17.54 -4.91
C GLN A 300 26.50 16.18 -4.88
N TYR A 301 26.74 15.58 -6.05
CA TYR A 301 27.45 14.30 -6.17
C TYR A 301 28.80 14.31 -5.47
N ASN A 302 29.62 15.34 -5.71
CA ASN A 302 30.97 15.43 -5.15
C ASN A 302 30.92 15.65 -3.64
N GLU A 303 29.96 16.41 -3.16
CA GLU A 303 29.73 16.70 -1.75
C GLU A 303 29.31 15.44 -0.99
N ILE A 304 28.36 14.68 -1.53
CA ILE A 304 27.94 13.38 -0.95
C ILE A 304 29.10 12.37 -1.02
N ARG A 305 29.85 12.33 -2.13
CA ARG A 305 31.04 11.49 -2.27
C ARG A 305 32.09 11.78 -1.19
N ASN A 306 32.37 13.06 -0.93
CA ASN A 306 33.29 13.49 0.12
C ASN A 306 32.78 13.11 1.52
N VAL A 307 31.47 13.20 1.74
CA VAL A 307 30.83 12.72 2.98
C VAL A 307 31.07 11.23 3.16
N VAL A 308 30.76 10.39 2.17
CA VAL A 308 30.99 8.93 2.21
C VAL A 308 32.47 8.61 2.50
N GLN A 309 33.39 9.30 1.82
CA GLN A 309 34.83 9.13 2.03
C GLN A 309 35.26 9.40 3.47
N SER A 310 34.66 10.38 4.16
CA SER A 310 35.04 10.74 5.54
C SER A 310 34.75 9.62 6.56
N PHE A 311 33.82 8.72 6.24
CA PHE A 311 33.50 7.53 7.03
C PHE A 311 34.29 6.28 6.62
N GLY A 312 35.07 6.36 5.54
CA GLY A 312 35.94 5.29 5.03
C GLY A 312 36.90 4.74 6.10
N ARG A 313 36.89 3.42 6.31
CA ARG A 313 37.79 2.72 7.25
C ARG A 313 38.25 1.39 6.64
N PRO A 314 39.44 0.87 7.02
CA PRO A 314 39.85 -0.48 6.66
C PRO A 314 38.88 -1.55 7.16
N ALA A 315 38.69 -2.62 6.39
CA ALA A 315 37.90 -3.77 6.82
C ALA A 315 38.73 -4.70 7.72
N ILE A 316 38.14 -5.19 8.81
CA ILE A 316 38.71 -6.24 9.66
C ILE A 316 37.91 -7.53 9.42
N ALA A 317 38.58 -8.66 9.25
CA ALA A 317 37.93 -9.96 9.03
C ALA A 317 36.88 -10.27 10.11
N VAL A 318 35.72 -10.79 9.69
CA VAL A 318 34.63 -11.21 10.59
C VAL A 318 34.73 -12.70 10.82
N ILE A 319 34.71 -13.13 12.08
CA ILE A 319 34.61 -14.54 12.44
C ILE A 319 33.15 -14.82 12.78
N VAL A 320 32.50 -15.65 11.96
CA VAL A 320 31.12 -16.12 12.21
C VAL A 320 31.21 -17.45 12.98
N PRO A 321 30.72 -17.53 14.23
CA PRO A 321 30.69 -18.77 14.98
C PRO A 321 29.83 -19.82 14.26
N ASP A 322 30.07 -21.10 14.53
CA ASP A 322 29.16 -22.16 14.10
C ASP A 322 27.76 -21.91 14.69
N TRP A 323 26.78 -21.68 13.82
CA TRP A 323 25.41 -21.36 14.22
C TRP A 323 24.74 -22.51 14.98
N LYS A 324 25.17 -23.77 14.75
CA LYS A 324 24.66 -24.94 15.48
C LYS A 324 25.21 -25.03 16.90
N ALA A 325 26.41 -24.49 17.13
CA ALA A 325 27.04 -24.46 18.46
C ALA A 325 26.52 -23.30 19.33
N ALA A 326 25.84 -22.31 18.74
CA ALA A 326 25.39 -21.10 19.42
C ALA A 326 24.14 -21.26 20.31
N VAL A 327 23.63 -22.48 20.53
CA VAL A 327 22.38 -22.69 21.29
C VAL A 327 22.52 -23.72 22.42
N PRO A 328 22.89 -23.29 23.64
CA PRO A 328 22.39 -23.91 24.86
C PRO A 328 21.28 -23.02 25.44
N GLY A 329 20.01 -23.33 25.16
CA GLY A 329 18.90 -22.94 26.04
C GLY A 329 17.79 -22.02 25.52
N LEU A 330 17.87 -21.43 24.32
CA LEU A 330 16.73 -20.73 23.71
C LEU A 330 16.14 -21.57 22.57
N LEU A 331 14.90 -22.02 22.76
CA LEU A 331 14.03 -22.72 21.80
C LEU A 331 14.73 -23.85 21.04
N LYS A 332 14.66 -25.08 21.57
CA LYS A 332 14.97 -26.28 20.78
C LYS A 332 14.07 -26.31 19.54
N SER A 333 14.62 -26.00 18.38
CA SER A 333 13.98 -26.33 17.11
C SER A 333 13.78 -27.85 17.05
N PRO A 334 12.58 -28.37 16.76
CA PRO A 334 12.37 -29.79 16.55
C PRO A 334 13.26 -30.31 15.41
N SER A 335 13.66 -31.57 15.47
CA SER A 335 14.49 -32.18 14.43
C SER A 335 13.73 -32.24 13.09
N VAL A 336 14.46 -32.25 11.96
CA VAL A 336 13.88 -32.35 10.60
C VAL A 336 13.07 -33.64 10.41
N GLU A 337 13.40 -34.71 11.15
CA GLU A 337 12.64 -35.97 11.18
C GLU A 337 11.33 -35.89 11.99
N ASP A 338 11.23 -34.97 12.96
CA ASP A 338 9.98 -34.71 13.69
C ASP A 338 8.97 -33.91 12.86
N ASN A 339 9.43 -33.09 11.91
CA ASN A 339 8.56 -32.24 11.09
C ASN A 339 7.77 -33.02 10.03
N THR A 340 8.32 -34.08 9.45
CA THR A 340 7.60 -34.88 8.44
C THR A 340 6.52 -35.79 9.05
N LYS A 341 6.66 -36.18 10.32
CA LYS A 341 5.66 -37.02 11.02
C LYS A 341 4.56 -36.20 11.73
N ARG A 342 4.80 -34.92 12.08
CA ARG A 342 3.81 -34.04 12.74
C ARG A 342 2.81 -33.37 11.82
N VAL A 343 3.11 -33.18 10.53
CA VAL A 343 2.17 -32.56 9.57
C VAL A 343 0.91 -33.41 9.35
N ALA A 344 0.93 -34.70 9.72
CA ALA A 344 -0.20 -35.60 9.53
C ALA A 344 -1.06 -35.86 10.78
N SER A 345 -0.70 -35.39 12.00
CA SER A 345 -1.40 -35.89 13.20
C SER A 345 -1.53 -34.98 14.43
N ILE A 346 -1.16 -33.69 14.40
CA ILE A 346 -1.41 -32.80 15.55
C ILE A 346 -1.84 -31.41 15.06
N ALA A 347 -3.07 -31.02 15.43
CA ALA A 347 -3.47 -29.62 15.51
C ALA A 347 -2.45 -28.88 16.36
N SER A 348 -1.68 -27.99 15.73
CA SER A 348 -0.58 -27.23 16.33
C SER A 348 -0.94 -26.75 17.75
N PRO A 349 -0.03 -26.84 18.74
CA PRO A 349 -0.13 -25.91 19.84
C PRO A 349 0.07 -24.54 19.21
N THR A 350 -1.03 -23.82 19.02
CA THR A 350 -1.02 -22.38 18.79
C THR A 350 -0.15 -21.81 19.90
N LEU A 351 1.07 -21.38 19.55
CA LEU A 351 1.72 -20.35 20.34
C LEU A 351 0.84 -19.13 20.07
N GLU A 352 -0.27 -19.04 20.81
CA GLU A 352 -1.22 -17.94 20.69
C GLU A 352 -0.38 -16.68 20.77
N TRP A 353 -0.49 -15.83 19.74
CA TRP A 353 -0.10 -14.45 19.91
C TRP A 353 -0.70 -14.01 21.24
N PRO A 354 0.06 -13.35 22.14
CA PRO A 354 -0.57 -12.78 23.31
C PRO A 354 -1.82 -12.06 22.81
N PRO A 355 -3.01 -12.36 23.36
CA PRO A 355 -4.25 -11.78 22.85
C PRO A 355 -3.99 -10.30 22.70
N GLU A 356 -4.34 -9.75 21.54
CA GLU A 356 -4.17 -8.34 21.24
C GLU A 356 -4.57 -7.59 22.51
N VAL A 357 -3.59 -6.95 23.17
CA VAL A 357 -3.83 -6.37 24.49
C VAL A 357 -4.66 -5.14 24.21
N ILE A 358 -5.96 -5.28 24.03
CA ILE A 358 -6.85 -4.17 23.75
C ILE A 358 -7.20 -3.56 25.11
N LYS A 359 -6.84 -2.29 25.29
CA LYS A 359 -7.30 -1.51 26.43
C LYS A 359 -8.47 -0.65 25.98
N VAL A 360 -9.55 -0.64 26.73
CA VAL A 360 -10.68 0.26 26.48
C VAL A 360 -10.47 1.52 27.31
N PHE A 361 -10.53 2.68 26.67
CA PHE A 361 -10.49 3.98 27.34
C PHE A 361 -11.82 4.70 27.18
N VAL A 362 -12.26 5.40 28.22
CA VAL A 362 -13.39 6.34 28.18
C VAL A 362 -12.85 7.76 28.17
N ILE A 363 -13.28 8.59 27.23
CA ILE A 363 -12.97 10.02 27.23
C ILE A 363 -13.67 10.68 28.42
N THR A 364 -12.90 11.21 29.37
CA THR A 364 -13.42 11.88 30.57
C THR A 364 -13.47 13.39 30.44
N ASP A 365 -12.58 13.98 29.65
CA ASP A 365 -12.51 15.41 29.41
C ASP A 365 -12.27 15.68 27.90
N GLY A 366 -13.37 15.72 27.14
CA GLY A 366 -13.36 15.94 25.70
C GLY A 366 -13.81 17.35 25.29
N PRO A 367 -13.61 17.74 24.01
CA PRO A 367 -13.13 16.89 22.92
C PRO A 367 -11.62 16.65 22.93
N VAL A 368 -11.20 15.39 22.81
CA VAL A 368 -9.79 14.99 22.69
C VAL A 368 -9.39 14.95 21.22
N SER A 369 -8.29 15.65 20.90
CA SER A 369 -7.75 15.70 19.54
C SER A 369 -7.08 14.39 19.14
N VAL A 370 -7.36 13.90 17.93
CA VAL A 370 -6.68 12.74 17.35
C VAL A 370 -5.52 13.17 16.45
N ARG A 371 -4.41 12.42 16.50
CA ARG A 371 -3.16 12.78 15.84
C ARG A 371 -2.54 11.65 15.04
N THR A 372 -1.75 11.98 14.02
CA THR A 372 -0.99 10.99 13.23
C THR A 372 0.24 10.47 13.97
N GLN A 373 0.74 11.21 14.95
CA GLN A 373 1.88 10.87 15.81
C GLN A 373 1.60 11.31 17.25
N PRO A 374 2.24 10.70 18.27
CA PRO A 374 2.05 11.06 19.67
C PRO A 374 2.78 12.36 20.03
N ARG A 375 2.46 13.47 19.37
CA ARG A 375 3.12 14.76 19.58
C ARG A 375 2.15 15.91 19.56
N ARG A 376 2.37 16.94 20.38
CA ARG A 376 1.46 18.10 20.53
C ARG A 376 1.78 19.25 19.57
N VAL A 377 2.21 18.94 18.35
CA VAL A 377 2.52 19.94 17.30
C VAL A 377 1.34 20.08 16.31
N PRO A 378 1.08 21.27 15.72
CA PRO A 378 -0.07 21.46 14.84
C PRO A 378 -0.15 20.52 13.63
N GLU A 379 0.99 20.09 13.11
CA GLU A 379 1.13 19.28 11.91
C GLU A 379 0.65 17.83 12.10
N THR A 380 0.63 17.34 13.34
CA THR A 380 0.17 15.97 13.64
C THR A 380 -1.34 15.90 13.84
N LEU A 381 -2.05 17.03 13.90
CA LEU A 381 -3.49 17.06 14.16
C LEU A 381 -4.31 16.56 12.97
N ILE A 382 -5.16 15.55 13.21
CA ILE A 382 -6.14 15.09 12.22
C ILE A 382 -7.35 16.02 12.30
N LYS A 383 -7.37 17.03 11.41
CA LYS A 383 -8.42 18.06 11.40
C LYS A 383 -9.81 17.44 11.23
N GLY A 384 -10.74 17.85 12.11
CA GLY A 384 -12.13 17.38 12.08
C GLY A 384 -12.37 16.08 12.85
N LEU A 385 -11.33 15.45 13.41
CA LEU A 385 -11.46 14.22 14.18
C LEU A 385 -11.23 14.49 15.67
N LEU A 386 -12.32 14.42 16.43
CA LEU A 386 -12.37 14.68 17.86
C LEU A 386 -13.09 13.53 18.57
N LEU A 387 -12.56 13.11 19.71
CA LEU A 387 -13.19 12.12 20.57
C LEU A 387 -13.95 12.84 21.68
N ASN A 388 -15.26 12.62 21.76
CA ASN A 388 -16.12 13.37 22.68
C ASN A 388 -16.19 12.71 24.06
N THR A 389 -16.48 13.50 25.10
CA THR A 389 -16.70 13.00 26.46
C THR A 389 -17.71 11.86 26.48
N GLY A 390 -17.38 10.78 27.18
CA GLY A 390 -18.17 9.54 27.27
C GLY A 390 -17.92 8.54 26.15
N GLN A 391 -17.19 8.91 25.09
CA GLN A 391 -16.84 7.97 24.01
C GLN A 391 -15.87 6.90 24.53
N ARG A 392 -16.13 5.64 24.15
CA ARG A 392 -15.26 4.49 24.41
C ARG A 392 -14.41 4.25 23.18
N ILE A 393 -13.09 4.09 23.37
CA ILE A 393 -12.15 3.78 22.29
C ILE A 393 -11.29 2.59 22.71
N GLU A 394 -11.20 1.62 21.80
CA GLU A 394 -10.24 0.53 21.87
C GLU A 394 -8.86 1.03 21.44
N MET A 395 -7.89 0.88 22.34
CA MET A 395 -6.50 1.27 22.17
C MET A 395 -5.64 0.02 22.05
N ASP A 396 -4.58 0.13 21.26
CA ASP A 396 -3.46 -0.81 21.30
C ASP A 396 -2.80 -0.69 22.69
N GLY A 397 -2.98 -1.70 23.53
CA GLY A 397 -2.51 -1.72 24.91
C GLY A 397 -1.00 -1.82 25.06
N MET A 398 -0.26 -2.02 23.97
CA MET A 398 1.20 -1.94 23.92
C MET A 398 1.71 -0.59 23.41
N SER A 399 0.82 0.28 22.93
CA SER A 399 1.20 1.56 22.30
C SER A 399 1.56 2.69 23.25
N ARG A 400 1.45 2.50 24.57
CA ARG A 400 1.68 3.55 25.56
C ARG A 400 3.04 4.22 25.38
N ILE A 401 3.04 5.53 25.15
CA ILE A 401 4.27 6.32 25.04
C ILE A 401 4.16 7.64 25.80
N GLU A 402 5.25 8.05 26.45
CA GLU A 402 5.34 9.31 27.19
C GLU A 402 6.21 10.29 26.41
N THR A 403 5.61 11.38 25.91
CA THR A 403 6.33 12.41 25.15
C THR A 403 5.51 13.71 25.12
N ASP A 404 6.19 14.84 24.89
CA ASP A 404 5.62 16.19 24.89
C ASP A 404 4.84 16.55 26.17
N GLY A 405 5.21 15.93 27.30
CA GLY A 405 4.53 16.14 28.58
C GLY A 405 3.17 15.45 28.68
N TYR A 406 2.88 14.43 27.87
CA TYR A 406 1.65 13.64 27.91
C TYR A 406 1.93 12.13 27.83
N VAL A 407 1.01 11.34 28.36
CA VAL A 407 0.89 9.90 28.03
C VAL A 407 0.01 9.76 26.80
N TRP A 408 0.45 9.04 25.79
CA TRP A 408 -0.25 8.83 24.52
C TRP A 408 -0.57 7.36 24.28
N TRP A 409 -1.70 7.13 23.61
CA TRP A 409 -2.12 5.80 23.16
C TRP A 409 -2.55 5.85 21.70
N ARG A 410 -2.28 4.76 21.00
CA ARG A 410 -2.67 4.54 19.61
C ARG A 410 -3.98 3.76 19.55
N HIS A 411 -4.85 4.18 18.64
CA HIS A 411 -6.08 3.51 18.26
C HIS A 411 -6.24 3.54 16.73
N LYS A 412 -7.29 2.91 16.19
CA LYS A 412 -7.54 2.81 14.75
C LYS A 412 -7.58 4.16 14.00
N ASP A 413 -7.92 5.22 14.71
CA ASP A 413 -8.10 6.56 14.15
C ASP A 413 -6.85 7.46 14.32
N GLY A 414 -5.84 7.03 15.07
CA GLY A 414 -4.60 7.78 15.32
C GLY A 414 -4.09 7.65 16.74
N TRP A 415 -3.54 8.74 17.28
CA TRP A 415 -3.01 8.88 18.62
C TRP A 415 -3.80 9.90 19.43
N SER A 416 -4.13 9.57 20.67
CA SER A 416 -4.81 10.47 21.62
C SER A 416 -4.08 10.51 22.95
N ALA A 417 -4.09 11.67 23.60
CA ALA A 417 -3.43 11.87 24.89
C ALA A 417 -4.33 11.39 26.04
N GLU A 418 -3.81 10.53 26.91
CA GLU A 418 -4.49 10.05 28.12
C GLU A 418 -4.55 11.14 29.18
N LYS A 419 -3.38 11.65 29.54
CA LYS A 419 -3.21 12.64 30.59
C LYS A 419 -1.95 13.43 30.38
N SER A 420 -1.91 14.63 30.96
CA SER A 420 -0.68 15.40 31.09
C SER A 420 0.21 14.78 32.16
N LEU A 421 1.52 14.82 31.91
CA LEU A 421 2.58 14.49 32.88
C LEU A 421 2.97 15.71 33.73
N THR A 422 2.51 16.90 33.36
CA THR A 422 2.93 18.19 33.98
C THR A 422 1.80 18.94 34.67
N THR A 423 0.55 18.61 34.34
CA THR A 423 -0.67 19.22 34.90
C THR A 423 -1.60 18.12 35.40
N SER A 424 -2.66 18.48 36.12
CA SER A 424 -3.69 17.53 36.57
C SER A 424 -4.71 17.16 35.48
N GLU A 425 -4.41 17.44 34.21
CA GLU A 425 -5.28 17.17 33.06
C GLU A 425 -5.36 15.67 32.77
N VAL A 426 -6.58 15.11 32.77
CA VAL A 426 -6.86 13.71 32.43
C VAL A 426 -7.97 13.67 31.39
N ASN A 427 -7.59 13.39 30.15
CA ASN A 427 -8.44 13.41 28.97
C ASN A 427 -9.21 12.09 28.80
N MET A 428 -8.61 10.97 29.17
CA MET A 428 -9.25 9.65 29.13
C MET A 428 -8.75 8.72 30.23
N VAL A 429 -9.61 7.80 30.65
CA VAL A 429 -9.35 6.84 31.73
C VAL A 429 -9.54 5.43 31.20
N GLU A 430 -8.61 4.54 31.52
CA GLU A 430 -8.71 3.11 31.20
C GLU A 430 -9.90 2.51 31.95
N GLU A 431 -10.81 1.87 31.21
CA GLU A 431 -11.92 1.14 31.76
C GLU A 431 -11.42 -0.22 32.25
N VAL A 432 -11.10 -0.29 33.54
CA VAL A 432 -10.69 -1.54 34.18
C VAL A 432 -11.90 -2.47 34.24
N SER A 433 -11.94 -3.49 33.38
CA SER A 433 -12.94 -4.54 33.45
C SER A 433 -12.76 -5.31 34.76
N THR A 434 -13.68 -5.13 35.70
CA THR A 434 -13.78 -6.03 36.86
C THR A 434 -14.07 -7.44 36.33
N PRO A 435 -13.26 -8.46 36.67
CA PRO A 435 -13.51 -9.83 36.22
C PRO A 435 -14.92 -10.25 36.65
N GLN A 436 -15.81 -10.51 35.70
CA GLN A 436 -17.08 -11.14 36.05
C GLN A 436 -16.77 -12.54 36.60
N PRO A 437 -17.38 -12.96 37.72
CA PRO A 437 -17.23 -14.31 38.22
C PRO A 437 -17.74 -15.28 37.14
N MET A 438 -16.85 -16.15 36.66
CA MET A 438 -17.18 -17.22 35.73
C MET A 438 -18.37 -18.02 36.28
N GLN A 439 -19.52 -17.96 35.61
CA GLN A 439 -20.60 -18.89 35.89
C GLN A 439 -20.22 -20.29 35.37
N PRO A 440 -20.50 -21.35 36.15
CA PRO A 440 -20.20 -22.72 35.74
C PRO A 440 -21.06 -23.09 34.52
N ILE A 441 -20.38 -23.54 33.46
CA ILE A 441 -21.01 -24.11 32.27
C ILE A 441 -21.63 -25.45 32.68
N ILE A 442 -22.96 -25.52 32.68
CA ILE A 442 -23.72 -26.77 32.81
C ILE A 442 -23.93 -27.34 31.41
N ASP A 443 -23.44 -28.56 31.25
CA ASP A 443 -23.52 -29.41 30.06
C ASP A 443 -24.97 -29.83 29.78
N ALA A 444 -25.47 -29.61 28.56
CA ALA A 444 -26.79 -30.05 28.12
C ALA A 444 -26.74 -30.57 26.67
N SER A 445 -26.57 -31.90 26.58
CA SER A 445 -27.19 -32.84 25.64
C SER A 445 -27.31 -32.47 24.15
N ILE A 446 -26.53 -33.21 23.36
CA ILE A 446 -26.62 -33.40 21.90
C ILE A 446 -27.91 -34.15 21.52
N PRO A 447 -28.71 -33.68 20.53
CA PRO A 447 -29.71 -34.52 19.88
C PRO A 447 -29.14 -35.21 18.63
N THR A 448 -29.39 -36.51 18.55
CA THR A 448 -29.08 -37.43 17.45
C THR A 448 -29.81 -37.11 16.14
N SER A 449 -29.10 -37.22 15.03
CA SER A 449 -29.60 -37.10 13.65
C SER A 449 -30.48 -38.28 13.21
N SER A 450 -31.64 -38.01 12.62
CA SER A 450 -32.42 -38.99 11.84
C SER A 450 -32.33 -38.70 10.35
N THR A 451 -32.01 -39.74 9.58
CA THR A 451 -32.07 -39.83 8.13
C THR A 451 -33.49 -39.75 7.58
N ALA A 452 -33.74 -38.87 6.60
CA ALA A 452 -34.92 -38.95 5.73
C ALA A 452 -34.56 -38.59 4.28
N THR A 453 -34.69 -39.58 3.40
CA THR A 453 -34.68 -39.48 1.94
C THR A 453 -36.00 -38.89 1.44
N GLY A 454 -35.96 -37.82 0.65
CA GLY A 454 -37.14 -37.22 0.01
C GLY A 454 -36.80 -36.61 -1.36
N THR A 455 -37.55 -37.04 -2.37
CA THR A 455 -37.46 -36.67 -3.79
C THR A 455 -37.90 -35.23 -4.07
N MET A 456 -37.20 -34.54 -4.99
CA MET A 456 -37.47 -33.17 -5.43
C MET A 456 -38.64 -33.09 -6.43
N PRO A 457 -39.62 -32.18 -6.26
CA PRO A 457 -40.59 -31.83 -7.30
C PRO A 457 -40.15 -30.59 -8.11
N ALA A 458 -40.60 -30.56 -9.37
CA ALA A 458 -40.28 -29.54 -10.37
C ALA A 458 -40.83 -28.14 -10.02
N MET A 459 -40.00 -27.10 -10.23
CA MET A 459 -40.36 -25.70 -10.03
C MET A 459 -41.23 -25.16 -11.17
N THR A 460 -42.36 -24.55 -10.81
CA THR A 460 -43.16 -23.66 -11.67
C THR A 460 -42.58 -22.23 -11.65
N PRO A 461 -42.75 -21.44 -12.73
CA PRO A 461 -42.23 -20.08 -12.79
C PRO A 461 -43.00 -19.14 -11.86
N PRO A 462 -42.32 -18.16 -11.22
CA PRO A 462 -42.93 -17.31 -10.21
C PRO A 462 -43.91 -16.28 -10.81
N PRO A 463 -44.97 -15.91 -10.08
CA PRO A 463 -45.96 -14.93 -10.50
C PRO A 463 -45.36 -13.53 -10.61
N LYS A 464 -45.89 -12.75 -11.55
CA LYS A 464 -45.54 -11.35 -11.80
C LYS A 464 -45.91 -10.51 -10.56
N LEU A 465 -44.93 -9.85 -9.94
CA LEU A 465 -45.14 -9.02 -8.74
C LEU A 465 -45.98 -7.78 -9.07
N ASP A 466 -47.11 -7.61 -8.39
CA ASP A 466 -47.78 -6.32 -8.27
C ASP A 466 -46.95 -5.36 -7.41
N ALA A 467 -47.09 -4.05 -7.67
CA ALA A 467 -46.38 -3.02 -6.90
C ALA A 467 -46.72 -3.16 -5.40
N PRO A 468 -45.72 -3.24 -4.50
CA PRO A 468 -45.98 -3.43 -3.08
C PRO A 468 -46.73 -2.23 -2.49
N ASP A 469 -47.77 -2.53 -1.71
CA ASP A 469 -48.35 -1.57 -0.77
C ASP A 469 -47.37 -1.41 0.41
N LEU A 470 -46.55 -0.35 0.37
CA LEU A 470 -45.53 -0.04 1.37
C LEU A 470 -46.19 0.50 2.66
N THR A 471 -46.87 -0.36 3.40
CA THR A 471 -47.66 0.02 4.60
C THR A 471 -46.80 0.45 5.80
N THR A 472 -45.50 0.13 5.80
CA THR A 472 -44.52 0.64 6.77
C THR A 472 -43.19 0.86 6.07
N THR A 473 -42.75 2.11 5.97
CA THR A 473 -41.48 2.46 5.30
C THR A 473 -40.41 2.91 6.29
N LYS A 474 -39.15 2.67 5.94
CA LYS A 474 -38.00 3.40 6.50
C LYS A 474 -37.12 3.93 5.37
N THR A 475 -36.29 4.93 5.67
CA THR A 475 -35.39 5.50 4.68
C THR A 475 -33.98 4.94 4.85
N LEU A 476 -33.43 4.38 3.78
CA LEU A 476 -32.01 4.08 3.68
C LEU A 476 -31.32 5.13 2.82
N ARG A 477 -30.07 5.45 3.12
CA ARG A 477 -29.17 6.24 2.29
C ARG A 477 -28.10 5.35 1.72
N VAL A 478 -27.92 5.39 0.41
CA VAL A 478 -26.79 4.73 -0.25
C VAL A 478 -25.49 5.43 0.17
N ILE A 479 -24.53 4.68 0.68
CA ILE A 479 -23.19 5.18 1.07
C ILE A 479 -22.08 4.65 0.17
N ASP A 480 -22.31 3.54 -0.51
CA ASP A 480 -21.41 2.95 -1.49
C ASP A 480 -22.25 2.46 -2.68
N GLY A 481 -22.61 3.43 -3.53
CA GLY A 481 -23.31 3.18 -4.78
C GLY A 481 -22.34 3.08 -5.95
N PRO A 482 -22.80 2.61 -7.11
CA PRO A 482 -24.19 2.35 -7.48
C PRO A 482 -24.75 1.05 -6.90
N VAL A 483 -25.94 1.12 -6.30
CA VAL A 483 -26.69 -0.06 -5.82
C VAL A 483 -27.69 -0.46 -6.87
N VAL A 484 -27.44 -1.58 -7.54
CA VAL A 484 -28.33 -2.11 -8.61
C VAL A 484 -29.65 -2.61 -8.05
N VAL A 485 -30.72 -2.41 -8.81
CA VAL A 485 -32.07 -2.84 -8.44
C VAL A 485 -32.42 -4.18 -9.09
N ARG A 486 -33.06 -5.05 -8.33
CA ARG A 486 -33.41 -6.42 -8.75
C ARG A 486 -34.88 -6.74 -8.57
N ASP A 487 -35.40 -7.73 -9.30
CA ASP A 487 -36.78 -8.20 -9.14
C ASP A 487 -36.96 -9.17 -7.95
N ALA A 488 -35.87 -9.73 -7.43
CA ALA A 488 -35.80 -10.61 -6.27
C ALA A 488 -34.50 -10.36 -5.45
N PRO A 489 -34.46 -10.73 -4.15
CA PRO A 489 -33.28 -10.58 -3.28
C PRO A 489 -32.23 -11.66 -3.57
N THR A 490 -31.62 -11.60 -4.75
CA THR A 490 -30.69 -12.61 -5.26
C THR A 490 -29.60 -11.95 -6.11
N ARG A 491 -28.41 -12.54 -6.19
CA ARG A 491 -27.32 -12.09 -7.07
C ARG A 491 -27.46 -12.59 -8.49
N GLU A 492 -28.38 -13.52 -8.76
CA GLU A 492 -28.68 -14.07 -10.08
C GLU A 492 -28.72 -12.95 -11.15
N PRO A 493 -27.87 -12.98 -12.19
CA PRO A 493 -27.79 -11.90 -13.18
C PRO A 493 -29.12 -11.59 -13.87
N ARG A 494 -29.98 -12.60 -14.03
CA ARG A 494 -31.32 -12.46 -14.63
C ARG A 494 -32.29 -11.62 -13.79
N ALA A 495 -32.01 -11.44 -12.51
CA ALA A 495 -32.85 -10.64 -11.61
C ALA A 495 -32.59 -9.13 -11.74
N LEU A 496 -31.54 -8.70 -12.45
CA LEU A 496 -31.20 -7.30 -12.62
C LEU A 496 -32.27 -6.56 -13.43
N ILE A 497 -32.84 -5.50 -12.85
CA ILE A 497 -33.76 -4.60 -13.56
C ILE A 497 -32.92 -3.59 -14.33
N LYS A 498 -32.75 -3.85 -15.63
CA LYS A 498 -31.91 -3.05 -16.52
C LYS A 498 -32.23 -1.55 -16.43
N GLY A 499 -31.19 -0.74 -16.20
CA GLY A 499 -31.29 0.71 -16.12
C GLY A 499 -31.77 1.26 -14.77
N LYS A 500 -31.99 0.41 -13.76
CA LYS A 500 -32.33 0.85 -12.40
C LYS A 500 -31.18 0.60 -11.42
N SER A 501 -30.70 1.70 -10.83
CA SER A 501 -29.72 1.69 -9.74
C SER A 501 -29.88 2.95 -8.90
N PHE A 502 -29.40 2.90 -7.66
CA PHE A 502 -29.36 4.02 -6.75
C PHE A 502 -27.93 4.49 -6.53
N ARG A 503 -27.75 5.81 -6.46
CA ARG A 503 -26.41 6.42 -6.38
C ARG A 503 -26.02 6.68 -4.94
N THR A 504 -24.73 6.77 -4.65
CA THR A 504 -24.22 7.30 -3.38
C THR A 504 -24.93 8.60 -3.02
N GLY A 505 -25.33 8.74 -1.76
CA GLY A 505 -26.13 9.84 -1.22
C GLY A 505 -27.64 9.73 -1.45
N GLN A 506 -28.11 8.87 -2.37
CA GLN A 506 -29.53 8.73 -2.67
C GLN A 506 -30.28 8.12 -1.49
N ARG A 507 -31.42 8.74 -1.15
CA ARG A 507 -32.39 8.22 -0.19
C ARG A 507 -33.37 7.28 -0.88
N ILE A 508 -33.62 6.14 -0.27
CA ILE A 508 -34.50 5.09 -0.75
C ILE A 508 -35.49 4.78 0.36
N GLU A 509 -36.78 4.96 0.07
CA GLU A 509 -37.82 4.42 0.91
C GLU A 509 -37.92 2.92 0.65
N VAL A 510 -37.67 2.14 1.69
CA VAL A 510 -37.78 0.69 1.68
C VAL A 510 -38.93 0.25 2.58
N ASP A 511 -39.54 -0.89 2.25
CA ASP A 511 -40.47 -1.57 3.15
C ASP A 511 -39.70 -2.01 4.41
N ALA A 512 -40.05 -1.43 5.56
CA ALA A 512 -39.38 -1.67 6.83
C ALA A 512 -39.43 -3.14 7.28
N ASN A 513 -40.38 -3.92 6.75
CA ASN A 513 -40.57 -5.33 7.07
C ASN A 513 -39.95 -6.26 6.01
N SER A 514 -39.36 -5.73 4.95
CA SER A 514 -38.84 -6.52 3.83
C SER A 514 -37.42 -7.05 4.01
N ARG A 515 -36.75 -6.76 5.14
CA ARG A 515 -35.37 -7.17 5.38
C ARG A 515 -35.19 -8.67 5.15
N THR A 516 -34.40 -9.02 4.15
CA THR A 516 -34.18 -10.42 3.76
C THR A 516 -32.70 -10.72 3.70
N GLU A 517 -32.23 -11.74 4.42
CA GLU A 517 -30.85 -12.25 4.28
C GLU A 517 -30.83 -13.37 3.24
N ALA A 518 -30.11 -13.16 2.15
CA ALA A 518 -30.03 -14.11 1.06
C ALA A 518 -28.70 -13.98 0.31
N GLU A 519 -28.10 -15.12 -0.03
CA GLU A 519 -26.87 -15.21 -0.83
C GLU A 519 -25.73 -14.32 -0.33
N ASP A 520 -25.54 -14.28 0.99
CA ASP A 520 -24.49 -13.51 1.67
C ASP A 520 -24.71 -11.98 1.69
N TYR A 521 -25.95 -11.52 1.52
CA TYR A 521 -26.31 -10.10 1.61
C TYR A 521 -27.58 -9.87 2.44
N VAL A 522 -27.68 -8.68 3.00
CA VAL A 522 -28.95 -8.12 3.53
C VAL A 522 -29.63 -7.33 2.41
N TRP A 523 -30.88 -7.66 2.09
CA TRP A 523 -31.67 -7.05 1.02
C TRP A 523 -32.88 -6.29 1.56
N TRP A 524 -33.27 -5.23 0.86
CA TRP A 524 -34.47 -4.46 1.14
C TRP A 524 -35.31 -4.28 -0.12
N ARG A 525 -36.63 -4.42 0.03
CA ARG A 525 -37.61 -4.16 -1.01
C ARG A 525 -38.01 -2.68 -1.00
N HIS A 526 -38.15 -2.10 -2.17
CA HIS A 526 -38.61 -0.73 -2.40
C HIS A 526 -39.48 -0.70 -3.65
N LYS A 527 -40.06 0.47 -3.98
CA LYS A 527 -41.00 0.61 -5.13
C LYS A 527 -40.42 0.20 -6.49
N ASP A 528 -39.09 0.17 -6.60
CA ASP A 528 -38.39 -0.13 -7.84
C ASP A 528 -37.90 -1.58 -7.94
N GLY A 529 -37.91 -2.35 -6.84
CA GLY A 529 -37.39 -3.72 -6.76
C GLY A 529 -36.74 -4.04 -5.40
N TRP A 530 -35.62 -4.74 -5.43
CA TRP A 530 -34.78 -5.14 -4.30
C TRP A 530 -33.36 -4.59 -4.46
N SER A 531 -32.77 -4.13 -3.37
CA SER A 531 -31.39 -3.60 -3.33
C SER A 531 -30.65 -4.13 -2.10
N ALA A 532 -29.34 -4.36 -2.23
CA ALA A 532 -28.50 -4.87 -1.14
C ALA A 532 -28.05 -3.73 -0.20
N GLU A 533 -28.19 -3.92 1.11
CA GLU A 533 -27.67 -3.04 2.17
C GLU A 533 -26.20 -3.29 2.45
N ARG A 534 -25.80 -4.56 2.65
CA ARG A 534 -24.43 -4.95 3.03
C ARG A 534 -24.16 -6.42 2.76
N SER A 535 -22.88 -6.80 2.66
CA SER A 535 -22.43 -8.20 2.68
C SER A 535 -22.47 -8.76 4.11
N LEU A 536 -22.72 -10.07 4.23
CA LEU A 536 -22.62 -10.81 5.50
C LEU A 536 -21.22 -11.41 5.71
N SER A 537 -20.48 -11.76 4.64
CA SER A 537 -19.11 -12.29 4.73
C SER A 537 -18.02 -11.23 4.74
N ASP A 538 -18.29 -10.04 4.21
CA ASP A 538 -17.40 -8.88 4.26
C ASP A 538 -18.09 -7.71 4.99
N PRO A 539 -17.91 -7.58 6.32
CA PRO A 539 -18.53 -6.51 7.11
C PRO A 539 -18.12 -5.10 6.69
N ALA A 540 -17.03 -4.94 5.92
CA ALA A 540 -16.61 -3.65 5.39
C ALA A 540 -17.41 -3.23 4.15
N GLN A 541 -18.07 -4.18 3.47
CA GLN A 541 -18.89 -3.92 2.29
C GLN A 541 -20.33 -3.53 2.69
N VAL A 542 -20.55 -2.23 2.88
CA VAL A 542 -21.85 -1.63 3.22
C VAL A 542 -22.25 -0.64 2.14
N PHE A 543 -23.36 -0.92 1.45
CA PHE A 543 -23.90 -0.12 0.37
C PHE A 543 -24.93 0.90 0.81
N MET A 544 -25.76 0.56 1.81
CA MET A 544 -26.81 1.42 2.33
C MET A 544 -26.81 1.44 3.86
N ILE A 545 -27.15 2.58 4.46
CA ILE A 545 -27.35 2.70 5.92
C ILE A 545 -28.69 3.36 6.21
N GLU A 546 -29.24 3.12 7.39
CA GLU A 546 -30.46 3.79 7.82
C GLU A 546 -30.25 5.30 7.96
N ASP A 547 -31.12 6.09 7.33
CA ASP A 547 -31.03 7.55 7.39
C ASP A 547 -31.88 8.07 8.55
N THR A 548 -31.23 8.29 9.69
CA THR A 548 -31.86 8.73 10.95
C THR A 548 -32.26 10.22 10.98
N GLY A 549 -32.24 10.90 9.82
CA GLY A 549 -32.80 12.24 9.71
C GLY A 549 -31.89 13.39 10.19
N SER A 550 -30.58 13.16 10.32
CA SER A 550 -29.62 14.26 10.49
C SER A 550 -29.76 15.26 9.34
N THR A 551 -29.80 16.55 9.69
CA THR A 551 -30.06 17.71 8.82
C THR A 551 -29.41 17.58 7.44
N ALA A 552 -30.24 17.78 6.43
CA ALA A 552 -29.92 17.67 5.01
C ALA A 552 -28.63 18.43 4.64
N VAL A 553 -27.57 17.67 4.35
CA VAL A 553 -26.74 18.03 3.21
C VAL A 553 -27.54 17.49 2.02
N THR A 554 -27.99 18.37 1.13
CA THR A 554 -28.45 18.03 -0.24
C THR A 554 -27.29 17.50 -1.09
N GLY A 555 -26.48 16.63 -0.47
CA GLY A 555 -25.10 16.34 -0.78
C GLY A 555 -25.02 15.36 -1.92
N ASN A 556 -24.86 15.91 -3.11
CA ASN A 556 -23.90 15.47 -4.11
C ASN A 556 -23.92 16.39 -5.34
N VAL A 557 -24.94 17.24 -5.51
CA VAL A 557 -24.93 18.25 -6.58
C VAL A 557 -23.94 19.36 -6.24
N MET A 558 -22.77 19.29 -6.87
CA MET A 558 -21.69 20.26 -6.72
C MET A 558 -21.69 21.28 -7.85
N PHE A 559 -22.23 20.92 -9.01
CA PHE A 559 -22.29 21.78 -10.18
C PHE A 559 -23.69 22.35 -10.39
N GLU A 560 -23.80 23.55 -10.93
CA GLU A 560 -25.06 24.10 -11.46
C GLU A 560 -25.05 24.25 -12.99
N ARG A 561 -23.86 24.17 -13.61
CA ARG A 561 -23.65 24.16 -15.06
C ARG A 561 -22.46 23.27 -15.43
N LEU A 562 -22.40 22.83 -16.69
CA LEU A 562 -21.24 22.10 -17.20
C LEU A 562 -20.02 23.04 -17.31
N PRO A 563 -18.79 22.56 -17.06
CA PRO A 563 -17.58 23.34 -17.26
C PRO A 563 -17.34 23.79 -18.70
N LEU A 564 -17.90 23.06 -19.68
CA LEU A 564 -17.94 23.43 -21.09
C LEU A 564 -19.39 23.49 -21.56
N ASP A 565 -19.73 24.51 -22.35
CA ASP A 565 -21.07 24.64 -22.91
C ASP A 565 -21.41 23.43 -23.77
N LEU A 566 -22.56 22.81 -23.49
CA LEU A 566 -23.00 21.61 -24.21
C LEU A 566 -23.12 21.87 -25.71
N SER A 567 -23.45 23.07 -26.16
CA SER A 567 -23.59 23.43 -27.58
C SER A 567 -22.27 23.34 -28.35
N VAL A 568 -21.12 23.62 -27.70
CA VAL A 568 -19.81 23.59 -28.36
C VAL A 568 -19.12 22.23 -28.25
N MET A 569 -19.47 21.39 -27.27
CA MET A 569 -18.94 20.03 -27.13
C MET A 569 -19.11 19.21 -28.41
N GLN A 570 -18.04 18.58 -28.88
CA GLN A 570 -18.04 17.74 -30.09
C GLN A 570 -18.08 16.24 -29.78
N TRP A 571 -17.49 15.82 -28.67
CA TRP A 571 -17.44 14.43 -28.22
C TRP A 571 -17.29 14.39 -26.69
N PHE A 572 -17.51 13.22 -26.09
CA PHE A 572 -17.48 13.05 -24.64
C PHE A 572 -17.03 11.64 -24.24
N TYR A 573 -16.01 11.51 -23.39
CA TYR A 573 -15.68 10.23 -22.75
C TYR A 573 -16.13 10.21 -21.30
N TYR A 574 -16.73 9.08 -20.91
CA TYR A 574 -17.20 8.82 -19.57
C TYR A 574 -16.09 8.35 -18.64
N TYR A 575 -16.33 8.48 -17.35
CA TYR A 575 -15.52 7.89 -16.28
C TYR A 575 -15.67 6.36 -16.28
N GLY A 576 -14.58 5.64 -15.96
CA GLY A 576 -14.62 4.20 -15.70
C GLY A 576 -14.27 3.30 -16.90
N ASN A 577 -14.97 2.18 -17.04
CA ASN A 577 -14.67 1.09 -17.98
C ASN A 577 -15.10 1.41 -19.43
N THR A 578 -14.55 2.47 -20.00
CA THR A 578 -14.89 2.88 -21.37
C THR A 578 -14.14 2.05 -22.43
N GLU A 579 -14.70 1.97 -23.64
CA GLU A 579 -13.97 1.40 -24.79
C GLU A 579 -12.64 2.14 -25.04
N PHE A 580 -12.59 3.43 -24.74
CA PHE A 580 -11.38 4.24 -24.77
C PHE A 580 -10.33 3.76 -23.74
N ALA A 581 -10.73 3.58 -22.47
CA ALA A 581 -9.84 3.05 -21.43
C ALA A 581 -9.33 1.65 -21.77
N PHE A 582 -10.23 0.77 -22.22
CA PHE A 582 -9.85 -0.57 -22.65
C PHE A 582 -8.79 -0.56 -23.77
N LYS A 583 -8.99 0.27 -24.79
CA LYS A 583 -8.11 0.34 -25.97
C LYS A 583 -6.78 1.03 -25.69
N PHE A 584 -6.76 2.06 -24.86
CA PHE A 584 -5.60 2.94 -24.69
C PHE A 584 -4.98 2.90 -23.30
N GLY A 585 -5.56 2.17 -22.35
CA GLY A 585 -5.19 2.18 -20.93
C GLY A 585 -3.70 1.99 -20.69
N THR A 586 -3.10 0.95 -21.27
CA THR A 586 -1.65 0.69 -21.17
C THR A 586 -0.82 1.85 -21.73
N SER A 587 -1.15 2.33 -22.95
CA SER A 587 -0.40 3.39 -23.64
C SER A 587 -0.51 4.76 -22.96
N LYS A 588 -1.62 5.00 -22.24
CA LYS A 588 -1.90 6.22 -21.48
C LYS A 588 -1.58 6.06 -19.99
N SER A 589 -0.99 4.94 -19.61
CA SER A 589 -0.62 4.63 -18.22
C SER A 589 -1.81 4.60 -17.24
N TYR A 590 -3.02 4.33 -17.72
CA TYR A 590 -4.21 4.17 -16.86
C TYR A 590 -4.07 2.95 -15.96
N ASP A 591 -3.36 1.91 -16.38
CA ASP A 591 -3.08 0.74 -15.54
C ASP A 591 -2.37 1.13 -14.24
N ALA A 592 -1.37 2.00 -14.35
CA ALA A 592 -0.56 2.45 -13.22
C ALA A 592 -1.13 3.69 -12.50
N TYR A 593 -2.09 4.40 -13.10
CA TYR A 593 -2.64 5.63 -12.52
C TYR A 593 -4.06 5.43 -11.98
N SER A 594 -4.93 4.83 -12.77
CA SER A 594 -6.36 4.75 -12.56
C SER A 594 -6.89 3.32 -12.71
N GLN A 595 -6.08 2.32 -12.33
CA GLN A 595 -6.46 0.91 -12.27
C GLN A 595 -6.99 0.35 -13.62
N GLY A 596 -6.49 0.87 -14.74
CA GLY A 596 -6.91 0.49 -16.09
C GLY A 596 -8.26 1.08 -16.53
N LEU A 597 -8.82 2.00 -15.75
CA LEU A 597 -10.10 2.67 -16.00
C LEU A 597 -9.86 4.15 -16.37
N HIS A 598 -10.82 4.79 -17.03
CA HIS A 598 -10.75 6.22 -17.32
C HIS A 598 -11.01 7.02 -16.04
N GLY A 599 -10.04 7.85 -15.62
CA GLY A 599 -10.07 8.58 -14.36
C GLY A 599 -10.96 9.83 -14.31
N GLY A 600 -11.77 10.13 -15.32
CA GLY A 600 -12.56 11.36 -15.30
C GLY A 600 -13.59 11.46 -16.42
N LEU A 601 -14.11 12.67 -16.64
CA LEU A 601 -14.95 13.00 -17.79
C LEU A 601 -14.16 13.88 -18.75
N ASP A 602 -14.18 13.56 -20.04
CA ASP A 602 -13.52 14.37 -21.08
C ASP A 602 -14.54 15.17 -21.89
N PHE A 603 -14.38 16.49 -21.93
CA PHE A 603 -15.21 17.43 -22.67
C PHE A 603 -14.50 17.84 -23.96
N GLY A 604 -14.84 17.19 -25.07
CA GLY A 604 -14.12 17.32 -26.34
C GLY A 604 -14.41 18.60 -27.14
N HIS A 605 -13.35 19.31 -27.56
CA HIS A 605 -13.41 20.47 -28.45
C HIS A 605 -12.05 20.69 -29.14
N PRO A 606 -11.97 21.20 -30.39
CA PRO A 606 -10.70 21.44 -31.09
C PRO A 606 -9.76 22.49 -30.47
N GLY A 607 -10.05 23.05 -29.30
CA GLY A 607 -9.28 24.11 -28.65
C GLY A 607 -10.00 25.46 -28.55
N GLY A 608 -9.56 26.33 -27.64
CA GLY A 608 -9.99 27.72 -27.51
C GLY A 608 -11.36 27.97 -26.88
N ALA A 609 -12.19 26.94 -26.69
CA ALA A 609 -13.47 27.09 -26.02
C ALA A 609 -13.27 27.38 -24.51
N PRO A 610 -14.04 28.32 -23.93
CA PRO A 610 -13.88 28.73 -22.54
C PRO A 610 -14.30 27.62 -21.57
N ILE A 611 -13.51 27.44 -20.52
CA ILE A 611 -13.79 26.54 -19.40
C ILE A 611 -14.18 27.39 -18.19
N VAL A 612 -15.30 27.07 -17.57
CA VAL A 612 -15.74 27.64 -16.29
C VAL A 612 -15.74 26.58 -15.19
N ALA A 613 -15.71 27.00 -13.92
CA ALA A 613 -15.71 26.04 -12.82
C ALA A 613 -17.05 25.28 -12.74
N GLY A 614 -18.17 25.98 -12.96
CA GLY A 614 -19.51 25.40 -12.97
C GLY A 614 -20.07 25.00 -11.61
N LEU A 615 -19.36 25.29 -10.50
CA LEU A 615 -19.77 24.96 -9.14
C LEU A 615 -21.02 25.73 -8.74
N SER A 616 -21.94 25.09 -8.02
CA SER A 616 -23.12 25.76 -7.49
C SER A 616 -22.76 26.79 -6.42
N ALA A 617 -23.64 27.77 -6.19
CA ALA A 617 -23.44 28.75 -5.13
C ALA A 617 -23.29 28.13 -3.72
N SER A 618 -23.90 26.95 -3.48
CA SER A 618 -23.80 26.22 -2.22
C SER A 618 -22.56 25.32 -2.12
N ALA A 619 -21.81 25.14 -3.21
CA ALA A 619 -20.63 24.29 -3.31
C ALA A 619 -19.38 25.07 -3.72
N GLN A 620 -19.27 26.34 -3.33
CA GLN A 620 -18.09 27.16 -3.60
C GLN A 620 -16.81 26.43 -3.15
N GLY A 621 -15.82 26.38 -4.05
CA GLY A 621 -14.54 25.75 -3.81
C GLY A 621 -13.43 26.77 -3.66
N LYS A 622 -12.31 26.37 -3.05
CA LYS A 622 -11.08 27.16 -3.05
C LYS A 622 -10.11 26.59 -4.08
N CYS A 623 -9.65 27.39 -5.04
CA CYS A 623 -8.60 26.95 -5.94
C CYS A 623 -7.28 26.82 -5.16
N THR A 624 -6.68 25.64 -5.19
CA THR A 624 -5.46 25.30 -4.42
C THR A 624 -4.22 25.24 -5.29
N TYR A 625 -4.37 25.07 -6.60
CA TYR A 625 -3.25 24.98 -7.53
C TYR A 625 -3.64 25.45 -8.93
N VAL A 626 -2.73 26.19 -9.58
CA VAL A 626 -2.77 26.48 -11.01
C VAL A 626 -1.37 26.33 -11.59
N GLY A 627 -1.16 25.42 -12.54
CA GLY A 627 0.14 25.30 -13.18
C GLY A 627 0.35 24.05 -14.04
N ASN A 628 1.56 23.96 -14.59
CA ASN A 628 1.98 22.83 -15.42
C ASN A 628 2.10 21.55 -14.59
N GLN A 629 1.60 20.44 -15.11
CA GLN A 629 1.79 19.13 -14.50
C GLN A 629 1.88 18.05 -15.59
N ARG A 630 2.88 17.17 -15.46
CA ARG A 630 3.26 16.18 -16.49
C ARG A 630 2.14 15.25 -16.96
N LYS A 631 1.20 14.88 -16.08
CA LYS A 631 0.05 14.02 -16.39
C LYS A 631 -1.11 14.79 -17.03
N PHE A 632 -1.20 16.10 -16.80
CA PHE A 632 -2.24 16.99 -17.32
C PHE A 632 -1.66 18.16 -18.11
N PRO A 633 -0.79 17.94 -19.12
CA PRO A 633 -0.23 19.03 -19.90
C PRO A 633 -1.32 19.74 -20.73
N PRO A 634 -1.18 21.03 -21.06
CA PRO A 634 -0.08 21.90 -20.63
C PRO A 634 -0.23 22.39 -19.19
N ASN A 635 -1.45 22.48 -18.65
CA ASN A 635 -1.71 22.89 -17.28
C ASN A 635 -2.92 22.17 -16.68
N ARG A 636 -2.99 22.21 -15.35
CA ARG A 636 -4.19 21.86 -14.59
C ARG A 636 -4.56 22.94 -13.57
N VAL A 637 -5.82 22.93 -13.16
CA VAL A 637 -6.36 23.75 -12.08
C VAL A 637 -7.02 22.83 -11.05
N ASP A 638 -6.59 22.94 -9.80
CA ASP A 638 -7.13 22.13 -8.70
C ASP A 638 -8.03 23.00 -7.79
N ILE A 639 -9.20 22.48 -7.44
CA ILE A 639 -10.21 23.16 -6.62
C ILE A 639 -10.66 22.26 -5.48
N GLN A 640 -10.51 22.72 -4.23
CA GLN A 640 -10.99 22.02 -3.04
C GLN A 640 -12.44 22.43 -2.72
N VAL A 641 -13.36 21.46 -2.70
CA VAL A 641 -14.76 21.63 -2.30
C VAL A 641 -15.09 20.65 -1.18
N GLY A 642 -15.12 21.11 0.07
CA GLY A 642 -15.30 20.21 1.22
C GLY A 642 -14.22 19.11 1.23
N PRO A 643 -14.58 17.82 1.29
CA PRO A 643 -13.62 16.72 1.24
C PRO A 643 -13.14 16.37 -0.18
N TYR A 644 -13.70 17.01 -1.21
CA TYR A 644 -13.42 16.70 -2.61
C TYR A 644 -12.34 17.59 -3.20
N LEU A 645 -11.47 16.99 -4.00
CA LEU A 645 -10.53 17.71 -4.87
C LEU A 645 -10.98 17.55 -6.32
N LEU A 646 -11.30 18.68 -6.97
CA LEU A 646 -11.64 18.74 -8.38
C LEU A 646 -10.41 19.13 -9.17
N ILE A 647 -10.13 18.42 -10.25
CA ILE A 647 -8.98 18.65 -11.12
C ILE A 647 -9.51 18.91 -12.53
N TYR A 648 -9.22 20.10 -13.04
CA TYR A 648 -9.46 20.49 -14.43
C TYR A 648 -8.13 20.34 -15.16
N GLY A 649 -7.97 19.26 -15.93
CA GLY A 649 -6.78 18.95 -16.71
C GLY A 649 -6.85 19.44 -18.15
N HIS A 650 -5.68 19.51 -18.80
CA HIS A 650 -5.53 19.91 -20.20
C HIS A 650 -6.04 21.34 -20.48
N VAL A 651 -5.76 22.25 -19.56
CA VAL A 651 -6.19 23.66 -19.62
C VAL A 651 -5.12 24.51 -20.29
N ALA A 652 -5.47 25.17 -21.39
CA ALA A 652 -4.68 26.23 -22.00
C ALA A 652 -5.04 27.59 -21.39
N ASN A 653 -4.06 28.50 -21.32
CA ASN A 653 -4.20 29.84 -20.75
C ASN A 653 -4.95 29.84 -19.40
N PRO A 654 -4.52 29.04 -18.40
CA PRO A 654 -5.24 28.96 -17.15
C PRO A 654 -5.22 30.31 -16.45
N ASN A 655 -6.28 30.62 -15.70
CA ASN A 655 -6.35 31.83 -14.91
C ASN A 655 -5.48 31.69 -13.65
N PHE A 656 -4.21 32.06 -13.77
CA PHE A 656 -3.23 31.98 -12.68
C PHE A 656 -3.60 32.80 -11.43
N ASN A 657 -4.49 33.78 -11.56
CA ASN A 657 -4.97 34.57 -10.42
C ASN A 657 -5.97 33.82 -9.53
N LEU A 658 -6.43 32.63 -9.94
CA LEU A 658 -7.35 31.83 -9.14
C LEU A 658 -6.70 31.23 -7.90
N GLN A 659 -5.39 31.03 -7.87
CA GLN A 659 -4.77 30.30 -6.75
C GLN A 659 -5.03 31.00 -5.41
N GLY A 660 -5.68 30.29 -4.50
CA GLY A 660 -6.12 30.78 -3.20
C GLY A 660 -7.51 31.43 -3.18
N GLN A 661 -8.13 31.68 -4.34
CA GLN A 661 -9.44 32.31 -4.46
C GLN A 661 -10.60 31.32 -4.33
N LEU A 662 -11.76 31.83 -3.91
CA LEU A 662 -13.01 31.10 -4.03
C LEU A 662 -13.46 31.09 -5.49
N VAL A 663 -14.04 29.97 -5.91
CA VAL A 663 -14.54 29.75 -7.26
C VAL A 663 -16.02 29.40 -7.19
N GLY A 664 -16.77 29.94 -8.15
CA GLY A 664 -18.21 29.76 -8.30
C GLY A 664 -18.58 29.40 -9.74
N PRO A 665 -19.87 29.46 -10.09
CA PRO A 665 -20.41 28.88 -11.32
C PRO A 665 -19.74 29.41 -12.59
N ASP A 666 -19.57 30.73 -12.66
CA ASP A 666 -19.07 31.44 -13.84
C ASP A 666 -17.58 31.78 -13.74
N THR A 667 -16.86 31.24 -12.75
CA THR A 667 -15.44 31.54 -12.57
C THR A 667 -14.63 30.98 -13.75
N PRO A 668 -13.91 31.82 -14.52
CA PRO A 668 -13.14 31.36 -15.66
C PRO A 668 -11.91 30.56 -15.21
N ILE A 669 -11.82 29.31 -15.64
CA ILE A 669 -10.69 28.41 -15.36
C ILE A 669 -9.58 28.58 -16.41
N GLY A 670 -9.97 28.71 -17.67
CA GLY A 670 -9.07 28.83 -18.82
C GLY A 670 -9.80 28.52 -20.11
N VAL A 671 -9.10 27.96 -21.10
CA VAL A 671 -9.69 27.47 -22.35
C VAL A 671 -9.22 26.06 -22.67
N ILE A 672 -9.95 25.34 -23.50
CA ILE A 672 -9.55 23.99 -23.95
C ILE A 672 -8.25 24.09 -24.74
N ASP A 673 -7.30 23.20 -24.42
CA ASP A 673 -6.04 23.09 -25.12
C ASP A 673 -6.22 22.56 -26.55
N GLY A 674 -5.48 23.15 -27.50
CA GLY A 674 -5.58 22.81 -28.91
C GLY A 674 -4.87 21.51 -29.30
N GLU A 675 -3.88 21.07 -28.50
CA GLU A 675 -3.13 19.84 -28.74
C GLU A 675 -3.88 18.63 -28.16
N MET A 676 -4.32 18.73 -26.90
CA MET A 676 -5.08 17.68 -26.21
C MET A 676 -6.53 17.59 -26.68
N ARG A 677 -7.11 18.71 -27.13
CA ARG A 677 -8.45 18.81 -27.74
C ARG A 677 -9.61 18.36 -26.82
N HIS A 678 -9.42 18.46 -25.51
CA HIS A 678 -10.46 18.28 -24.50
C HIS A 678 -10.07 18.94 -23.19
N MET A 679 -11.05 19.12 -22.30
CA MET A 679 -10.81 19.34 -20.88
C MET A 679 -11.15 18.06 -20.12
N HIS A 680 -10.26 17.65 -19.21
CA HIS A 680 -10.46 16.49 -18.35
C HIS A 680 -10.94 16.94 -16.96
N LEU A 681 -12.09 16.44 -16.51
CA LEU A 681 -12.60 16.66 -15.16
C LEU A 681 -12.45 15.39 -14.33
N GLU A 682 -11.58 15.45 -13.33
CA GLU A 682 -11.38 14.39 -12.34
C GLU A 682 -11.86 14.89 -10.96
N ILE A 683 -12.57 14.05 -10.21
CA ILE A 683 -12.97 14.35 -8.81
C ILE A 683 -12.36 13.29 -7.91
N ARG A 684 -11.70 13.74 -6.84
CA ARG A 684 -11.14 12.87 -5.81
C ARG A 684 -11.82 13.03 -4.48
N LEU A 685 -11.95 11.92 -3.76
CA LEU A 685 -12.32 11.86 -2.35
C LEU A 685 -11.17 11.16 -1.62
N GLY A 686 -10.31 11.94 -0.97
CA GLY A 686 -9.07 11.42 -0.39
C GLY A 686 -8.14 10.82 -1.46
N GLY A 687 -7.78 9.54 -1.30
CA GLY A 687 -6.93 8.81 -2.25
C GLY A 687 -7.67 8.17 -3.43
N LYS A 688 -8.99 8.34 -3.52
CA LYS A 688 -9.84 7.72 -4.55
C LYS A 688 -10.26 8.75 -5.59
N ILE A 689 -10.33 8.34 -6.85
CA ILE A 689 -11.04 9.03 -7.91
C ILE A 689 -12.48 8.49 -7.92
N VAL A 690 -13.45 9.39 -7.99
CA VAL A 690 -14.88 9.08 -8.00
C VAL A 690 -15.52 9.58 -9.29
N ASN A 691 -16.63 8.96 -9.69
CA ASN A 691 -17.35 9.35 -10.90
C ASN A 691 -17.85 10.80 -10.80
N PRO A 692 -17.45 11.71 -11.72
CA PRO A 692 -17.91 13.10 -11.66
C PRO A 692 -19.36 13.30 -12.13
N LEU A 693 -19.93 12.35 -12.89
CA LEU A 693 -21.26 12.52 -13.50
C LEU A 693 -22.39 12.73 -12.46
N PRO A 694 -22.45 11.97 -11.35
CA PRO A 694 -23.41 12.20 -10.25
C PRO A 694 -23.35 13.56 -9.56
N PHE A 695 -22.29 14.36 -9.80
CA PHE A 695 -22.16 15.69 -9.18
C PHE A 695 -22.89 16.79 -9.96
N PHE A 696 -23.42 16.47 -11.15
CA PHE A 696 -24.26 17.36 -11.92
C PHE A 696 -25.72 17.24 -11.51
N PRO A 697 -26.53 18.32 -11.65
CA PRO A 697 -27.96 18.21 -11.53
C PRO A 697 -28.50 17.26 -12.62
N LYS A 698 -29.51 16.45 -12.28
CA LYS A 698 -30.14 15.48 -13.18
C LYS A 698 -30.46 16.03 -14.59
N PRO A 699 -30.98 17.27 -14.76
CA PRO A 699 -31.20 17.84 -16.09
C PRO A 699 -29.93 17.97 -16.94
N LEU A 700 -28.77 18.29 -16.35
CA LEU A 700 -27.50 18.37 -17.08
C LEU A 700 -26.98 16.99 -17.44
N GLU A 701 -27.07 16.03 -16.52
CA GLU A 701 -26.72 14.64 -16.80
C GLU A 701 -27.53 14.09 -17.97
N ASP A 702 -28.85 14.30 -17.95
CA ASP A 702 -29.75 13.87 -19.01
C ASP A 702 -29.41 14.54 -20.34
N ALA A 703 -29.05 15.83 -20.32
CA ALA A 703 -28.62 16.54 -21.51
C ALA A 703 -27.30 15.99 -22.09
N VAL A 704 -26.32 15.63 -21.23
CA VAL A 704 -25.07 14.98 -21.64
C VAL A 704 -25.37 13.59 -22.24
N LEU A 705 -26.15 12.76 -21.55
CA LEU A 705 -26.51 11.42 -22.01
C LEU A 705 -27.32 11.43 -23.30
N ALA A 706 -28.19 12.42 -23.49
CA ALA A 706 -28.97 12.60 -24.70
C ALA A 706 -28.08 13.02 -25.89
N LYS A 707 -27.13 13.94 -25.67
CA LYS A 707 -26.22 14.40 -26.73
C LYS A 707 -25.14 13.35 -27.06
N PHE A 708 -24.61 12.67 -26.05
CA PHE A 708 -23.51 11.72 -26.15
C PHE A 708 -23.92 10.36 -25.56
N PRO A 709 -24.82 9.60 -26.21
CA PRO A 709 -25.29 8.33 -25.66
C PRO A 709 -24.11 7.36 -25.45
N PRO A 710 -24.07 6.60 -24.34
CA PRO A 710 -22.96 5.72 -23.99
C PRO A 710 -22.95 4.44 -24.85
N ARG A 711 -22.62 4.59 -26.13
CA ARG A 711 -22.59 3.51 -27.13
C ARG A 711 -21.50 3.76 -28.15
N GLY A 712 -21.05 2.69 -28.81
CA GLY A 712 -19.96 2.77 -29.78
C GLY A 712 -18.66 3.21 -29.10
N GLU A 713 -17.96 4.17 -29.70
CA GLU A 713 -16.68 4.67 -29.17
C GLU A 713 -16.80 5.37 -27.80
N PHE A 714 -17.97 5.93 -27.48
CA PHE A 714 -18.26 6.54 -26.17
C PHE A 714 -18.93 5.56 -25.19
N GLY A 715 -19.00 4.28 -25.56
CA GLY A 715 -19.60 3.22 -24.76
C GLY A 715 -18.65 2.65 -23.70
N PHE A 716 -19.18 1.67 -22.97
CA PHE A 716 -18.45 0.90 -21.98
C PHE A 716 -18.05 -0.45 -22.56
N HIS A 717 -16.85 -0.91 -22.23
CA HIS A 717 -16.35 -2.20 -22.69
C HIS A 717 -17.09 -3.34 -21.97
N SER A 718 -17.47 -4.40 -22.69
CA SER A 718 -18.14 -5.52 -22.04
C SER A 718 -17.19 -6.24 -21.10
N PHE A 719 -17.62 -6.42 -19.85
CA PHE A 719 -16.80 -6.94 -18.77
C PHE A 719 -17.61 -7.83 -17.82
N GLY A 720 -18.29 -8.81 -18.40
CA GLY A 720 -19.06 -9.79 -17.63
C GLY A 720 -20.23 -9.16 -16.87
N GLY A 721 -20.84 -8.11 -17.43
CA GLY A 721 -21.94 -7.37 -16.80
C GLY A 721 -21.51 -6.43 -15.67
N LYS A 722 -20.21 -6.23 -15.46
CA LYS A 722 -19.68 -5.24 -14.52
C LYS A 722 -19.31 -3.96 -15.24
N TRP A 723 -19.78 -2.85 -14.70
CA TRP A 723 -19.36 -1.52 -15.08
C TRP A 723 -19.64 -1.14 -16.54
N GLU A 724 -20.78 -1.58 -17.05
CA GLU A 724 -21.17 -1.41 -18.45
C GLU A 724 -22.13 -0.22 -18.67
N ALA A 725 -22.27 0.65 -17.66
CA ALA A 725 -23.14 1.83 -17.73
C ALA A 725 -22.54 3.07 -17.03
N PRO A 726 -22.93 4.31 -17.40
CA PRO A 726 -22.31 5.54 -16.88
C PRO A 726 -22.32 5.69 -15.37
N PHE A 727 -23.36 5.19 -14.72
CA PHE A 727 -23.50 5.25 -13.27
C PHE A 727 -23.10 3.95 -12.60
N ASP A 728 -22.88 2.88 -13.37
CA ASP A 728 -22.38 1.60 -12.89
C ASP A 728 -20.84 1.62 -12.94
N GLN A 729 -20.13 2.36 -12.08
CA GLN A 729 -18.67 2.43 -12.16
C GLN A 729 -18.06 2.36 -10.76
N PRO A 730 -16.89 1.73 -10.58
CA PRO A 730 -16.27 1.63 -9.28
C PRO A 730 -15.52 2.91 -8.94
N ASP A 731 -15.30 3.16 -7.66
CA ASP A 731 -14.25 4.09 -7.24
C ASP A 731 -12.87 3.54 -7.59
N ILE A 732 -11.99 4.45 -8.05
CA ILE A 732 -10.65 4.11 -8.51
C ILE A 732 -9.62 4.55 -7.46
N ASP A 733 -8.77 3.64 -7.01
CA ASP A 733 -7.63 3.98 -6.14
C ASP A 733 -6.46 4.48 -7.00
N VAL A 734 -5.94 5.67 -6.72
CA VAL A 734 -4.82 6.23 -7.48
C VAL A 734 -3.59 5.32 -7.30
N GLY A 735 -3.09 4.76 -8.40
CA GLY A 735 -1.96 3.82 -8.37
C GLY A 735 -2.27 2.44 -7.76
N GLY A 736 -3.56 2.11 -7.59
CA GLY A 736 -3.97 0.81 -7.09
C GLY A 736 -3.86 -0.33 -8.12
N VAL A 737 -4.24 -1.54 -7.69
CA VAL A 737 -4.29 -2.74 -8.56
C VAL A 737 -5.27 -2.53 -9.71
N VAL A 738 -4.90 -2.97 -10.92
CA VAL A 738 -5.77 -2.89 -12.11
C VAL A 738 -7.09 -3.61 -11.88
N LYS A 739 -8.19 -2.87 -12.06
CA LYS A 739 -9.58 -3.34 -11.94
C LYS A 739 -10.21 -3.56 -13.32
N GLY A 740 -9.94 -2.68 -14.27
CA GLY A 740 -10.56 -2.67 -15.60
C GLY A 740 -10.07 -3.77 -16.54
N PRO A 741 -10.86 -4.12 -17.58
CA PRO A 741 -10.42 -5.00 -18.65
C PRO A 741 -9.28 -4.37 -19.45
N ARG A 742 -8.38 -5.22 -19.97
CA ARG A 742 -7.22 -4.79 -20.76
C ARG A 742 -7.39 -5.12 -22.23
N GLY A 743 -7.22 -4.13 -23.10
CA GLY A 743 -6.90 -4.35 -24.50
C GLY A 743 -5.56 -5.08 -24.63
N LYS A 744 -5.43 -5.90 -25.67
CA LYS A 744 -4.17 -6.58 -25.99
C LYS A 744 -3.08 -5.61 -26.42
#